data_AF-A0A9P9NQD0-F1
#
_entry.id   AF-A0A9P9NQD0-F1
#
_cell.length_a   1.000
_cell.length_b   1.000
_cell.length_c   1.000
_cell.angle_alpha   90.00
_cell.angle_beta   90.00
_cell.angle_gamma   90.00
#
_symmetry.space_group_name_H-M   'P 1'
#
loop_
_entity.id
_entity.type
_entity.pdbx_description
1 polymer ?
#
loop_
_entity_poly.entity_id
_entity_poly.type
_entity_poly.pdbx_seq_one_letter_code
_entity_poly.pdbx_strand_id
1 'polypeptide(L)'
;MAPSLPQFSAARMRSYIFRLPLFTRGIILVIVLLWIASIQSVWDVQKWGALIPDEIGLSSMYRTNTFPLIHAGFFHAFMNILALTPLLERFEAEHGTLTTLALFMGPLSTIPALLYTFIERGLLHMNTTILGASIWVFTLIAMEAVKTYKSNPYFMLGTTQIPTWITPFVMVLFVSVLVPNTSFLGHICGLAFGYGWGLGYLKFLAPPEWALRWIEGKLNLLGRLPHYVSVDQKTYGRYGVLPITNPTMSASGVLLRHNPLLLKLPPYLSFLCIVVGVAWLLVLPLDDYSRKTYISENALLPGQVHTYFAGSDQNVFRGYKHEVDALEGKSNIEVNDKLEEFFKASGLKVARQKYEYKSAGETYSGENIYAILHAPRGDATEAIVLVGAWKNIEEESNRSGVALVLTLARYFKRWSLWSKDIIFLVTADSTAGPQAWVDAYHDTHQSPAIESLPLKSGALQGAVVIDYPFDHRFESIHVVYDGINGQLPNLDLLNTVVSIASGQMGIGVSIQKMWKHSDKYQDRLQTMLRGMLKQGLGYASGPHSSFIPYHVDAITLQPFGEGWQDEMAMGRVIESTFRSLNNLLEHLHQSFFFYLLMQSSRFVSIGTYLPSAMLVAVNFTIMAIFLWIKSGSPKGLTKGSSAKGGKKQLASVKEVNVKALVPEEIVTVRERELFLPLAVVAGLQFLGVLPLFIFNHTPQNMLQPVFIFTVILNCILPFLLSNSLIHYFAPTAQQYTLIKAFSLLLLGMFLSALATLNFSLAFLVGLFSAPLTYIQPLPKHPIIAFILAILLTLLAPTTIVLAGSWHWGSSIGQVLKEAAFGWDVWGMNTQVVVWCVWWPAWVVGMILLFGKPRVEGVKGNVNAVGG
;
A
#
# COMPACT_ATOMS: atom_id res chain seq x y z
N MET A 1 -8.12 -17.09 2.12
CA MET A 1 -6.95 -16.31 1.67
C MET A 1 -7.43 -15.04 1.01
N ALA A 2 -7.19 -13.88 1.62
CA ALA A 2 -7.44 -12.61 0.95
C ALA A 2 -6.29 -12.34 -0.04
N PRO A 3 -6.55 -11.86 -1.26
CA PRO A 3 -5.49 -11.52 -2.20
C PRO A 3 -4.74 -10.27 -1.70
N SER A 4 -3.49 -10.44 -1.29
CA SER A 4 -2.57 -9.33 -1.00
C SER A 4 -2.34 -8.52 -2.27
N LEU A 5 -2.55 -7.21 -2.24
CA LEU A 5 -2.10 -6.33 -3.31
C LEU A 5 -0.57 -6.43 -3.43
N PRO A 6 0.00 -6.55 -4.64
CA PRO A 6 1.44 -6.71 -4.83
C PRO A 6 2.17 -5.44 -4.38
N GLN A 7 2.91 -5.53 -3.27
CA GLN A 7 3.93 -4.55 -2.90
C GLN A 7 4.96 -4.44 -4.04
N PHE A 8 5.20 -3.23 -4.52
CA PHE A 8 6.21 -2.95 -5.54
C PHE A 8 7.61 -3.07 -4.91
N SER A 9 8.18 -4.27 -4.97
CA SER A 9 9.55 -4.54 -4.54
C SER A 9 10.46 -4.55 -5.75
N ALA A 10 11.54 -3.77 -5.73
CA ALA A 10 12.58 -3.82 -6.76
C ALA A 10 13.17 -5.23 -6.90
N ALA A 11 13.25 -6.00 -5.80
CA ALA A 11 13.67 -7.40 -5.82
C ALA A 11 12.64 -8.32 -6.49
N ARG A 12 11.33 -8.11 -6.27
CA ARG A 12 10.27 -8.85 -6.99
C ARG A 12 10.22 -8.49 -8.47
N MET A 13 10.38 -7.22 -8.83
CA MET A 13 10.47 -6.78 -10.22
C MET A 13 11.69 -7.38 -10.91
N ARG A 14 12.85 -7.35 -10.24
CA ARG A 14 14.07 -8.01 -10.70
C ARG A 14 13.83 -9.51 -10.90
N SER A 15 13.26 -10.19 -9.91
CA SER A 15 12.92 -11.61 -9.99
C SER A 15 11.94 -11.92 -11.11
N TYR A 16 10.92 -11.09 -11.30
CA TYR A 16 9.93 -11.20 -12.37
C TYR A 16 10.59 -11.09 -13.75
N ILE A 17 11.42 -10.07 -13.97
CA ILE A 17 12.15 -9.88 -15.23
C ILE A 17 13.08 -11.06 -15.52
N PHE A 18 13.76 -11.61 -14.51
CA PHE A 18 14.64 -12.78 -14.68
C PHE A 18 13.88 -14.11 -14.87
N ARG A 19 12.57 -14.16 -14.58
CA ARG A 19 11.73 -15.35 -14.77
C ARG A 19 11.00 -15.39 -16.11
N LEU A 20 11.08 -14.32 -16.90
CA LEU A 20 10.38 -14.24 -18.19
C LEU A 20 10.79 -15.40 -19.12
N PRO A 21 9.81 -16.04 -19.78
CA PRO A 21 10.06 -17.04 -20.82
C PRO A 21 10.96 -16.53 -21.96
N LEU A 22 11.68 -17.45 -22.59
CA LEU A 22 12.78 -17.16 -23.50
C LEU A 22 12.39 -16.25 -24.69
N PHE A 23 11.28 -16.54 -25.38
CA PHE A 23 10.87 -15.75 -26.54
C PHE A 23 10.39 -14.35 -26.12
N THR A 24 9.61 -14.25 -25.05
CA THR A 24 9.13 -12.98 -24.49
C THR A 24 10.29 -12.07 -24.13
N ARG A 25 11.28 -12.60 -23.41
CA ARG A 25 12.52 -11.89 -23.09
C ARG A 25 13.29 -11.48 -24.35
N GLY A 26 13.38 -12.37 -25.35
CA GLY A 26 14.03 -12.12 -26.63
C GLY A 26 13.39 -10.95 -27.39
N ILE A 27 12.06 -10.91 -27.48
CA ILE A 27 11.31 -9.83 -28.13
C ILE A 27 11.54 -8.49 -27.42
N ILE A 28 11.47 -8.46 -26.08
CA ILE A 28 11.71 -7.23 -25.32
C ILE A 28 13.12 -6.71 -25.59
N LEU A 29 14.12 -7.59 -25.58
CA LEU A 29 15.51 -7.23 -25.88
C LEU A 29 15.66 -6.69 -27.31
N VAL A 30 15.04 -7.34 -28.30
CA VAL A 30 15.08 -6.90 -29.70
C VAL A 30 14.43 -5.54 -29.89
N ILE A 31 13.28 -5.27 -29.25
CA ILE A 31 12.64 -3.95 -29.28
C ILE A 31 13.57 -2.88 -28.71
N VAL A 32 14.22 -3.16 -27.57
CA VAL A 32 15.17 -2.23 -26.94
C VAL A 32 16.38 -1.99 -27.83
N LEU A 33 16.97 -3.04 -28.41
CA LEU A 33 18.13 -2.92 -29.30
C LEU A 33 17.81 -2.16 -30.58
N LEU A 34 16.66 -2.40 -31.20
CA LEU A 34 16.22 -1.69 -32.41
C LEU A 34 15.86 -0.24 -32.10
N TRP A 35 15.31 0.05 -30.91
CA TRP A 35 15.13 1.42 -30.44
C TRP A 35 16.48 2.12 -30.25
N ILE A 36 17.47 1.49 -29.60
CA ILE A 36 18.83 2.05 -29.46
C ILE A 36 19.46 2.29 -30.85
N ALA A 37 19.33 1.32 -31.75
CA ALA A 37 19.82 1.44 -33.12
C ALA A 37 19.12 2.56 -33.91
N SER A 38 17.93 3.02 -33.51
CA SER A 38 17.26 4.16 -34.14
C SER A 38 17.80 5.54 -33.72
N ILE A 39 18.73 5.60 -32.75
CA ILE A 39 19.34 6.86 -32.27
C ILE A 39 20.41 7.38 -33.25
N GLN A 40 21.06 6.48 -33.99
CA GLN A 40 22.08 6.83 -34.97
C GLN A 40 21.46 7.22 -36.34
N SER A 41 22.20 7.98 -37.16
CA SER A 41 21.72 8.54 -38.43
C SER A 41 22.24 7.83 -39.71
N VAL A 42 23.08 6.81 -39.57
CA VAL A 42 23.67 6.01 -40.66
C VAL A 42 22.65 5.08 -41.32
N TRP A 43 21.74 4.52 -40.53
CA TRP A 43 20.69 3.62 -41.00
C TRP A 43 19.34 4.02 -40.41
N ASP A 44 18.39 4.34 -41.27
CA ASP A 44 17.01 4.63 -40.85
C ASP A 44 16.27 3.33 -40.52
N VAL A 45 16.44 2.87 -39.28
CA VAL A 45 15.81 1.67 -38.72
C VAL A 45 14.29 1.79 -38.76
N GLN A 46 13.75 2.99 -38.54
CA GLN A 46 12.31 3.24 -38.55
C GLN A 46 11.74 3.06 -39.95
N LYS A 47 12.34 3.68 -40.96
CA LYS A 47 11.95 3.50 -42.35
C LYS A 47 12.21 2.10 -42.86
N TRP A 48 13.24 1.39 -42.40
CA TRP A 48 13.50 0.02 -42.81
C TRP A 48 12.42 -0.96 -42.32
N GLY A 49 12.01 -0.87 -41.07
CA GLY A 49 11.11 -1.86 -40.48
C GLY A 49 9.64 -1.45 -40.41
N ALA A 50 9.27 -0.19 -40.67
CA ALA A 50 7.88 0.23 -40.62
C ALA A 50 7.01 -0.44 -41.71
N LEU A 51 5.72 -0.60 -41.40
CA LEU A 51 4.70 -1.08 -42.33
C LEU A 51 4.15 0.12 -43.11
N ILE A 52 4.60 0.26 -44.36
CA ILE A 52 4.20 1.34 -45.28
C ILE A 52 3.44 0.71 -46.45
N PRO A 53 2.10 0.85 -46.53
CA PRO A 53 1.27 0.13 -47.50
C PRO A 53 1.71 0.20 -48.97
N ASP A 54 2.18 1.37 -49.42
CA ASP A 54 2.65 1.56 -50.81
C ASP A 54 3.99 0.89 -51.09
N GLU A 55 4.82 0.69 -50.06
CA GLU A 55 6.12 0.03 -50.19
C GLU A 55 6.02 -1.49 -50.05
N ILE A 56 4.84 -2.06 -49.80
CA ILE A 56 4.65 -3.51 -49.71
C ILE A 56 4.62 -4.15 -51.10
N GLY A 57 5.62 -5.00 -51.35
CA GLY A 57 5.80 -5.85 -52.52
C GLY A 57 6.64 -7.08 -52.17
N LEU A 58 6.96 -7.93 -53.15
CA LEU A 58 7.62 -9.23 -52.90
C LEU A 58 8.97 -9.10 -52.16
N SER A 59 9.76 -8.07 -52.45
CA SER A 59 11.07 -7.82 -51.82
C SER A 59 11.00 -7.18 -50.44
N SER A 60 9.86 -6.60 -50.05
CA SER A 60 9.66 -5.87 -48.80
C SER A 60 8.68 -6.56 -47.84
N MET A 61 8.26 -7.79 -48.15
CA MET A 61 7.35 -8.59 -47.32
C MET A 61 7.83 -8.77 -45.88
N TYR A 62 9.15 -8.69 -45.62
CA TYR A 62 9.70 -8.75 -44.27
C TYR A 62 9.11 -7.67 -43.34
N ARG A 63 8.69 -6.53 -43.90
CA ARG A 63 8.03 -5.42 -43.17
C ARG A 63 6.77 -5.85 -42.43
N THR A 64 6.11 -6.92 -42.87
CA THR A 64 4.93 -7.49 -42.19
C THR A 64 5.25 -8.20 -40.87
N ASN A 65 6.53 -8.48 -40.60
CA ASN A 65 7.00 -9.09 -39.35
C ASN A 65 7.96 -8.18 -38.57
N THR A 66 8.59 -7.19 -39.20
CA THR A 66 9.52 -6.27 -38.51
C THR A 66 8.84 -5.05 -37.90
N PHE A 67 7.70 -4.59 -38.44
CA PHE A 67 7.02 -3.40 -37.92
C PHE A 67 6.62 -3.44 -36.42
N PRO A 68 6.28 -4.60 -35.80
CA PRO A 68 5.95 -4.65 -34.38
C PRO A 68 7.18 -4.41 -33.49
N LEU A 69 8.38 -4.64 -34.03
CA LEU A 69 9.64 -4.54 -33.30
C LEU A 69 10.22 -3.11 -33.31
N ILE A 70 9.77 -2.29 -34.27
CA ILE A 70 10.25 -0.92 -34.50
C ILE A 70 9.33 0.10 -33.84
N HIS A 71 9.89 1.12 -33.19
CA HIS A 71 9.13 2.13 -32.45
C HIS A 71 9.64 3.56 -32.75
N ALA A 72 8.73 4.53 -32.71
CA ALA A 72 8.98 5.92 -33.08
C ALA A 72 9.89 6.66 -32.08
N GLY A 73 9.98 6.16 -30.84
CA GLY A 73 10.79 6.77 -29.79
C GLY A 73 10.64 6.01 -28.48
N PHE A 74 11.35 6.49 -27.45
CA PHE A 74 11.46 5.82 -26.16
C PHE A 74 10.09 5.56 -25.52
N PHE A 75 9.24 6.59 -25.42
CA PHE A 75 7.94 6.47 -24.75
C PHE A 75 7.01 5.49 -25.48
N HIS A 76 7.06 5.48 -26.82
CA HIS A 76 6.30 4.53 -27.62
C HIS A 76 6.78 3.10 -27.41
N ALA A 77 8.10 2.86 -27.39
CA ALA A 77 8.68 1.55 -27.08
C ALA A 77 8.34 1.09 -25.66
N PHE A 78 8.50 1.97 -24.67
CA PHE A 78 8.26 1.68 -23.26
C PHE A 78 6.80 1.26 -22.99
N MET A 79 5.83 2.02 -23.49
CA MET A 79 4.40 1.70 -23.31
C MET A 79 4.00 0.39 -24.01
N ASN A 80 4.57 0.11 -25.18
CA ASN A 80 4.32 -1.16 -25.89
C ASN A 80 4.96 -2.35 -25.14
N ILE A 81 6.18 -2.21 -24.62
CA ILE A 81 6.82 -3.24 -23.79
C ILE A 81 5.98 -3.51 -22.53
N LEU A 82 5.53 -2.45 -21.85
CA LEU A 82 4.70 -2.57 -20.64
C LEU A 82 3.38 -3.31 -20.92
N ALA A 83 2.73 -3.02 -22.04
CA ALA A 83 1.47 -3.66 -22.43
C ALA A 83 1.65 -5.08 -22.96
N LEU A 84 2.72 -5.35 -23.73
CA LEU A 84 2.96 -6.63 -24.39
C LEU A 84 3.46 -7.71 -23.44
N THR A 85 4.37 -7.36 -22.52
CA THR A 85 5.08 -8.31 -21.65
C THR A 85 4.14 -9.30 -20.92
N PRO A 86 3.11 -8.87 -20.17
CA PRO A 86 2.26 -9.80 -19.43
C PRO A 86 1.40 -10.70 -20.33
N LEU A 87 1.06 -10.23 -21.53
CA LEU A 87 0.25 -10.99 -22.48
C LEU A 87 1.09 -12.02 -23.23
N LEU A 88 2.29 -11.64 -23.65
CA LEU A 88 3.19 -12.49 -24.42
C LEU A 88 3.80 -13.59 -23.55
N GLU A 89 4.20 -13.27 -22.31
CA GLU A 89 4.64 -14.26 -21.31
C GLU A 89 3.59 -15.35 -21.12
N ARG A 90 2.33 -14.93 -20.93
CA ARG A 90 1.22 -15.85 -20.72
C ARG A 90 0.96 -16.72 -21.94
N PHE A 91 1.01 -16.14 -23.14
CA PHE A 91 0.84 -16.89 -24.38
C PHE A 91 1.96 -17.93 -24.54
N GLU A 92 3.20 -17.55 -24.26
CA GLU A 92 4.36 -18.44 -24.36
C GLU A 92 4.32 -19.59 -23.35
N ALA A 93 3.92 -19.30 -22.11
CA ALA A 93 3.72 -20.32 -21.09
C ALA A 93 2.63 -21.35 -21.48
N GLU A 94 1.59 -20.91 -22.20
CA GLU A 94 0.48 -21.78 -22.60
C GLU A 94 0.78 -22.63 -23.85
N HIS A 95 1.50 -22.06 -24.82
CA HIS A 95 1.69 -22.69 -26.14
C HIS A 95 3.10 -23.25 -26.36
N GLY A 96 4.07 -22.90 -25.51
CA GLY A 96 5.48 -23.25 -25.65
C GLY A 96 6.27 -22.23 -26.50
N THR A 97 7.58 -22.19 -26.29
CA THR A 97 8.48 -21.20 -26.91
C THR A 97 8.54 -21.35 -28.43
N LEU A 98 8.69 -22.57 -28.97
CA LEU A 98 8.75 -22.79 -30.43
C LEU A 98 7.43 -22.45 -31.13
N THR A 99 6.30 -22.79 -30.53
CA THR A 99 4.97 -22.45 -31.06
C THR A 99 4.79 -20.95 -31.11
N THR A 100 5.19 -20.25 -30.05
CA THR A 100 5.09 -18.79 -29.95
C THR A 100 5.98 -18.11 -30.98
N LEU A 101 7.23 -18.55 -31.13
CA LEU A 101 8.16 -18.08 -32.16
C LEU A 101 7.56 -18.23 -33.57
N ALA A 102 7.09 -19.43 -33.92
CA ALA A 102 6.54 -19.72 -35.25
C ALA A 102 5.28 -18.89 -35.56
N LEU A 103 4.45 -18.65 -34.55
CA LEU A 103 3.21 -17.90 -34.69
C LEU A 103 3.45 -16.39 -34.80
N PHE A 104 4.29 -15.81 -33.93
CA PHE A 104 4.55 -14.37 -33.90
C PHE A 104 5.49 -13.89 -35.02
N MET A 105 6.44 -14.72 -35.45
CA MET A 105 7.28 -14.44 -36.64
C MET A 105 6.64 -14.91 -37.95
N GLY A 106 5.36 -15.29 -37.91
CA GLY A 106 4.61 -15.79 -39.05
C GLY A 106 3.17 -15.26 -39.02
N PRO A 107 2.16 -16.12 -38.90
CA PRO A 107 0.77 -15.75 -39.14
C PRO A 107 0.21 -14.67 -38.21
N LEU A 108 0.59 -14.63 -36.92
CA LEU A 108 0.06 -13.65 -35.96
C LEU A 108 0.54 -12.22 -36.21
N SER A 109 1.64 -12.03 -36.94
CA SER A 109 2.11 -10.71 -37.37
C SER A 109 1.79 -10.44 -38.84
N THR A 110 2.06 -11.41 -39.70
CA THR A 110 1.96 -11.26 -41.16
C THR A 110 0.52 -11.02 -41.62
N ILE A 111 -0.45 -11.78 -41.10
CA ILE A 111 -1.83 -11.72 -41.60
C ILE A 111 -2.54 -10.42 -41.18
N PRO A 112 -2.45 -9.96 -39.91
CA PRO A 112 -2.96 -8.64 -39.55
C PRO A 112 -2.32 -7.50 -40.35
N ALA A 113 -1.02 -7.59 -40.65
CA ALA A 113 -0.30 -6.58 -41.44
C ALA A 113 -0.74 -6.55 -42.91
N LEU A 114 -0.98 -7.72 -43.50
CA LEU A 114 -1.54 -7.83 -44.85
C LEU A 114 -2.98 -7.35 -44.91
N LEU A 115 -3.80 -7.69 -43.91
CA LEU A 115 -5.17 -7.20 -43.80
C LEU A 115 -5.19 -5.66 -43.70
N TYR A 116 -4.33 -5.09 -42.86
CA TYR A 116 -4.17 -3.63 -42.76
C TYR A 116 -3.75 -3.02 -44.10
N THR A 117 -2.70 -3.55 -44.72
CA THR A 117 -2.19 -3.06 -46.01
C THR A 117 -3.26 -3.11 -47.10
N PHE A 118 -4.02 -4.20 -47.16
CA PHE A 118 -5.10 -4.35 -48.14
C PHE A 118 -6.22 -3.33 -47.94
N ILE A 119 -6.64 -3.06 -46.69
CA ILE A 119 -7.70 -2.08 -46.43
C ILE A 119 -7.19 -0.66 -46.67
N GLU A 120 -6.01 -0.32 -46.15
CA GLU A 120 -5.44 1.03 -46.21
C GLU A 120 -5.13 1.42 -47.66
N ARG A 121 -4.38 0.60 -48.40
CA ARG A 121 -4.02 0.86 -49.80
C ARG A 121 -5.12 0.48 -50.78
N GLY A 122 -5.70 -0.70 -50.62
CA GLY A 122 -6.61 -1.28 -51.61
C GLY A 122 -8.04 -0.73 -51.55
N LEU A 123 -8.55 -0.41 -50.35
CA LEU A 123 -9.92 0.10 -50.19
C LEU A 123 -9.94 1.61 -49.98
N LEU A 124 -9.11 2.11 -49.06
CA LEU A 124 -9.10 3.52 -48.66
C LEU A 124 -8.18 4.40 -49.51
N HIS A 125 -7.29 3.81 -50.33
CA HIS A 125 -6.30 4.52 -51.15
C HIS A 125 -5.41 5.48 -50.32
N MET A 126 -5.12 5.07 -49.08
CA MET A 126 -4.29 5.79 -48.12
C MET A 126 -2.95 5.07 -47.94
N ASN A 127 -1.97 5.74 -47.32
CA ASN A 127 -0.63 5.20 -47.08
C ASN A 127 -0.13 5.51 -45.67
N THR A 128 -0.97 5.29 -44.65
CA THR A 128 -0.58 5.56 -43.26
C THR A 128 0.45 4.54 -42.80
N THR A 129 1.60 5.02 -42.33
CA THR A 129 2.69 4.18 -41.80
C THR A 129 2.35 3.66 -40.40
N ILE A 130 2.54 2.37 -40.15
CA ILE A 130 2.44 1.76 -38.81
C ILE A 130 3.78 1.22 -38.35
N LEU A 131 4.05 1.41 -37.06
CA LEU A 131 5.16 0.83 -36.33
C LEU A 131 4.73 0.59 -34.88
N GLY A 132 5.33 -0.40 -34.22
CA GLY A 132 5.14 -0.71 -32.81
C GLY A 132 4.30 -1.96 -32.54
N ALA A 133 4.53 -2.57 -31.38
CA ALA A 133 3.95 -3.88 -31.03
C ALA A 133 2.45 -3.87 -30.68
N SER A 134 1.78 -2.72 -30.79
CA SER A 134 0.39 -2.55 -30.36
C SER A 134 -0.59 -3.47 -31.11
N ILE A 135 -0.30 -3.84 -32.36
CA ILE A 135 -1.10 -4.85 -33.08
C ILE A 135 -1.01 -6.21 -32.39
N TRP A 136 0.18 -6.63 -31.91
CA TRP A 136 0.33 -7.86 -31.13
C TRP A 136 -0.43 -7.80 -29.81
N VAL A 137 -0.41 -6.64 -29.13
CA VAL A 137 -1.18 -6.41 -27.89
C VAL A 137 -2.67 -6.62 -28.14
N PHE A 138 -3.25 -5.98 -29.16
CA PHE A 138 -4.68 -6.13 -29.46
C PHE A 138 -5.04 -7.53 -29.96
N THR A 139 -4.17 -8.19 -30.72
CA THR A 139 -4.34 -9.60 -31.10
C THR A 139 -4.43 -10.50 -29.86
N LEU A 140 -3.51 -10.35 -28.90
CA LEU A 140 -3.49 -11.14 -27.66
C LEU A 140 -4.67 -10.82 -26.74
N ILE A 141 -5.04 -9.55 -26.60
CA ILE A 141 -6.21 -9.13 -25.81
C ILE A 141 -7.51 -9.70 -26.41
N ALA A 142 -7.65 -9.73 -27.73
CA ALA A 142 -8.82 -10.33 -28.38
C ALA A 142 -8.90 -11.85 -28.13
N MET A 143 -7.78 -12.57 -28.21
CA MET A 143 -7.72 -14.00 -27.86
C MET A 143 -8.15 -14.24 -26.41
N GLU A 144 -7.66 -13.41 -25.49
CA GLU A 144 -7.99 -13.50 -24.07
C GLU A 144 -9.44 -13.11 -23.79
N ALA A 145 -9.99 -12.14 -24.52
CA ALA A 145 -11.39 -11.76 -24.40
C ALA A 145 -12.33 -12.89 -24.85
N VAL A 146 -11.97 -13.68 -25.86
CA VAL A 146 -12.75 -14.89 -26.23
C VAL A 146 -12.64 -15.97 -25.17
N LYS A 147 -11.46 -16.19 -24.59
CA LYS A 147 -11.29 -17.13 -23.46
C LYS A 147 -12.10 -16.69 -22.24
N THR A 148 -12.05 -15.40 -21.92
CA THR A 148 -12.82 -14.79 -20.84
C THR A 148 -14.31 -14.88 -21.12
N TYR A 149 -14.76 -14.68 -22.36
CA TYR A 149 -16.16 -14.86 -22.74
C TYR A 149 -16.66 -16.30 -22.53
N LYS A 150 -15.80 -17.31 -22.71
CA LYS A 150 -16.19 -18.72 -22.44
C LYS A 150 -16.39 -19.01 -20.96
N SER A 151 -15.62 -18.39 -20.07
CA SER A 151 -15.73 -18.58 -18.61
C SER A 151 -16.68 -17.58 -17.95
N ASN A 152 -16.74 -16.37 -18.47
CA ASN A 152 -17.51 -15.22 -18.00
C ASN A 152 -18.09 -14.49 -19.23
N PRO A 153 -19.22 -14.97 -19.81
CA PRO A 153 -19.73 -14.48 -21.09
C PRO A 153 -20.22 -13.04 -21.06
N TYR A 154 -20.63 -12.55 -19.89
CA TYR A 154 -21.13 -11.20 -19.75
C TYR A 154 -20.45 -10.48 -18.62
N PHE A 155 -20.13 -9.23 -18.90
CA PHE A 155 -19.73 -8.28 -17.90
C PHE A 155 -20.91 -7.32 -17.72
N MET A 156 -21.37 -7.22 -16.48
CA MET A 156 -22.61 -6.54 -16.12
C MET A 156 -22.43 -5.01 -16.21
N LEU A 157 -22.87 -4.34 -17.28
CA LEU A 157 -22.92 -2.87 -17.42
C LEU A 157 -24.37 -2.31 -17.51
N GLY A 158 -25.24 -2.56 -16.55
CA GLY A 158 -26.62 -2.03 -16.52
C GLY A 158 -27.66 -2.53 -15.52
N THR A 159 -28.72 -2.96 -16.13
CA THR A 159 -29.15 -4.32 -15.93
C THR A 159 -28.71 -5.14 -17.15
N THR A 160 -27.77 -4.59 -17.92
CA THR A 160 -27.42 -4.95 -19.28
C THR A 160 -26.19 -5.83 -19.25
N GLN A 161 -26.36 -7.02 -19.78
CA GLN A 161 -25.28 -7.96 -20.01
C GLN A 161 -24.53 -7.51 -21.26
N ILE A 162 -23.32 -6.94 -21.09
CA ILE A 162 -22.45 -6.68 -22.23
C ILE A 162 -21.57 -7.91 -22.41
N PRO A 163 -21.55 -8.53 -23.60
CA PRO A 163 -20.67 -9.64 -23.86
C PRO A 163 -19.19 -9.26 -23.62
N THR A 164 -18.48 -10.06 -22.84
CA THR A 164 -17.08 -9.81 -22.45
C THR A 164 -16.12 -9.82 -23.64
N TRP A 165 -16.51 -10.48 -24.73
CA TRP A 165 -15.79 -10.41 -25.99
C TRP A 165 -15.79 -9.00 -26.62
N ILE A 166 -16.62 -8.04 -26.19
CA ILE A 166 -16.64 -6.67 -26.74
C ILE A 166 -15.56 -5.78 -26.11
N THR A 167 -15.02 -6.15 -24.94
CA THR A 167 -14.06 -5.34 -24.17
C THR A 167 -12.85 -4.82 -24.98
N PRO A 168 -12.23 -5.59 -25.90
CA PRO A 168 -11.11 -5.11 -26.70
C PRO A 168 -11.49 -3.99 -27.69
N PHE A 169 -12.71 -3.97 -28.22
CA PHE A 169 -13.18 -2.89 -29.11
C PHE A 169 -13.28 -1.55 -28.38
N VAL A 170 -13.72 -1.59 -27.11
CA VAL A 170 -13.76 -0.41 -26.24
C VAL A 170 -12.35 0.09 -25.97
N MET A 171 -11.39 -0.82 -25.73
CA MET A 171 -9.98 -0.45 -25.55
C MET A 171 -9.38 0.17 -26.80
N VAL A 172 -9.66 -0.36 -28.00
CA VAL A 172 -9.21 0.25 -29.26
C VAL A 172 -9.77 1.67 -29.40
N LEU A 173 -11.07 1.86 -29.18
CA LEU A 173 -11.69 3.18 -29.24
C LEU A 173 -11.06 4.16 -28.23
N PHE A 174 -10.79 3.69 -27.01
CA PHE A 174 -10.18 4.50 -25.96
C PHE A 174 -8.74 4.88 -26.27
N VAL A 175 -7.92 3.92 -26.73
CA VAL A 175 -6.52 4.15 -27.10
C VAL A 175 -6.41 5.08 -28.30
N SER A 176 -7.26 4.92 -29.32
CA SER A 176 -7.26 5.79 -30.49
C SER A 176 -7.71 7.22 -30.20
N VAL A 177 -8.46 7.45 -29.12
CA VAL A 177 -8.83 8.80 -28.66
C VAL A 177 -7.76 9.43 -27.76
N LEU A 178 -7.11 8.65 -26.91
CA LEU A 178 -6.18 9.17 -25.90
C LEU A 178 -4.71 9.19 -26.30
N VAL A 179 -4.29 8.30 -27.20
CA VAL A 179 -2.90 8.20 -27.63
C VAL A 179 -2.78 8.77 -29.05
N PRO A 180 -2.28 10.01 -29.19
CA PRO A 180 -2.14 10.65 -30.49
C PRO A 180 -1.19 9.83 -31.38
N ASN A 181 -1.46 9.82 -32.69
CA ASN A 181 -0.67 9.11 -33.72
C ASN A 181 -0.70 7.57 -33.63
N THR A 182 -1.76 6.97 -33.07
CA THR A 182 -2.00 5.52 -33.14
C THR A 182 -2.91 5.14 -34.31
N SER A 183 -2.65 4.01 -34.96
CA SER A 183 -3.49 3.54 -36.07
C SER A 183 -4.69 2.73 -35.57
N PHE A 184 -5.85 3.39 -35.50
CA PHE A 184 -7.13 2.73 -35.21
C PHE A 184 -7.37 1.53 -36.12
N LEU A 185 -7.13 1.67 -37.43
CA LEU A 185 -7.34 0.60 -38.40
C LEU A 185 -6.39 -0.58 -38.16
N GLY A 186 -5.12 -0.32 -37.83
CA GLY A 186 -4.16 -1.36 -37.47
C GLY A 186 -4.58 -2.15 -36.24
N HIS A 187 -5.11 -1.47 -35.22
CA HIS A 187 -5.62 -2.12 -34.01
C HIS A 187 -6.87 -2.97 -34.29
N ILE A 188 -7.79 -2.49 -35.13
CA ILE A 188 -8.95 -3.28 -35.58
C ILE A 188 -8.52 -4.54 -36.36
N CYS A 189 -7.48 -4.46 -37.19
CA CYS A 189 -6.95 -5.63 -37.90
C CYS A 189 -6.37 -6.67 -36.93
N GLY A 190 -5.65 -6.22 -35.89
CA GLY A 190 -5.19 -7.08 -34.80
C GLY A 190 -6.33 -7.75 -34.03
N LEU A 191 -7.37 -6.98 -33.69
CA LEU A 191 -8.58 -7.50 -33.05
C LEU A 191 -9.26 -8.57 -33.89
N ALA A 192 -9.54 -8.28 -35.16
CA ALA A 192 -10.24 -9.19 -36.07
C ALA A 192 -9.54 -10.55 -36.15
N PHE A 193 -8.22 -10.52 -36.29
CA PHE A 193 -7.41 -11.73 -36.34
C PHE A 193 -7.37 -12.47 -34.99
N GLY A 194 -7.20 -11.74 -33.88
CA GLY A 194 -7.21 -12.31 -32.53
C GLY A 194 -8.54 -12.98 -32.16
N TYR A 195 -9.68 -12.43 -32.58
CA TYR A 195 -10.99 -13.10 -32.41
C TYR A 195 -11.09 -14.37 -33.26
N GLY A 196 -10.65 -14.34 -34.52
CA GLY A 196 -10.63 -15.52 -35.38
C GLY A 196 -9.81 -16.66 -34.77
N TRP A 197 -8.69 -16.34 -34.11
CA TRP A 197 -7.89 -17.31 -33.37
C TRP A 197 -8.60 -17.79 -32.10
N GLY A 198 -9.09 -16.88 -31.25
CA GLY A 198 -9.76 -17.22 -29.99
C GLY A 198 -11.02 -18.07 -30.17
N LEU A 199 -11.77 -17.85 -31.25
CA LEU A 199 -12.95 -18.65 -31.63
C LEU A 199 -12.57 -20.03 -32.18
N GLY A 200 -11.31 -20.22 -32.59
CA GLY A 200 -10.77 -21.49 -33.05
C GLY A 200 -10.69 -21.64 -34.56
N TYR A 201 -11.17 -20.67 -35.34
CA TYR A 201 -11.19 -20.72 -36.80
C TYR A 201 -9.79 -20.70 -37.43
N LEU A 202 -8.81 -20.13 -36.73
CA LEU A 202 -7.43 -20.00 -37.22
C LEU A 202 -6.45 -21.01 -36.61
N LYS A 203 -6.94 -22.00 -35.86
CA LYS A 203 -6.07 -23.01 -35.21
C LYS A 203 -5.26 -23.86 -36.19
N PHE A 204 -5.70 -23.97 -37.45
CA PHE A 204 -4.97 -24.67 -38.50
C PHE A 204 -3.63 -23.98 -38.86
N LEU A 205 -3.45 -22.71 -38.49
CA LEU A 205 -2.19 -21.97 -38.66
C LEU A 205 -1.15 -22.35 -37.60
N ALA A 206 -1.54 -23.06 -36.54
CA ALA A 206 -0.60 -23.57 -35.55
C ALA A 206 0.31 -24.62 -36.20
N PRO A 207 1.64 -24.54 -35.99
CA PRO A 207 2.55 -25.56 -36.48
C PRO A 207 2.21 -26.93 -35.87
N PRO A 208 2.35 -28.03 -36.63
CA PRO A 208 2.00 -29.35 -36.14
C PRO A 208 2.91 -29.76 -34.98
N GLU A 209 2.31 -30.20 -33.87
CA GLU A 209 3.03 -30.52 -32.63
C GLU A 209 4.11 -31.59 -32.82
N TRP A 210 3.89 -32.58 -33.69
CA TRP A 210 4.88 -33.61 -33.99
C TRP A 210 6.18 -33.04 -34.57
N ALA A 211 6.08 -31.99 -35.40
CA ALA A 211 7.25 -31.34 -35.99
C ALA A 211 7.98 -30.50 -34.94
N LEU A 212 7.24 -29.78 -34.09
CA LEU A 212 7.82 -29.01 -33.00
C LEU A 212 8.55 -29.91 -31.99
N ARG A 213 7.94 -31.03 -31.61
CA ARG A 213 8.57 -32.06 -30.74
C ARG A 213 9.81 -32.65 -31.37
N TRP A 214 9.78 -32.91 -32.67
CA TRP A 214 10.96 -33.39 -33.40
C TRP A 214 12.11 -32.38 -33.37
N ILE A 215 11.82 -31.09 -33.59
CA ILE A 215 12.84 -30.01 -33.51
C ILE A 215 13.37 -29.89 -32.07
N GLU A 216 12.47 -29.84 -31.09
CA GLU A 216 12.82 -29.70 -29.66
C GLU A 216 13.70 -30.85 -29.18
N GLY A 217 13.35 -32.09 -29.51
CA GLY A 217 14.10 -33.29 -29.16
C GLY A 217 15.43 -33.40 -29.91
N LYS A 218 15.46 -33.10 -31.21
CA LYS A 218 16.69 -33.17 -32.02
C LYS A 218 17.73 -32.14 -31.62
N LEU A 219 17.30 -30.95 -31.20
CA LEU A 219 18.20 -29.87 -30.78
C LEU A 219 18.47 -29.84 -29.28
N ASN A 220 17.78 -30.69 -28.49
CA ASN A 220 17.81 -30.70 -27.03
C ASN A 220 17.61 -29.31 -26.43
N LEU A 221 16.56 -28.61 -26.88
CA LEU A 221 16.36 -27.19 -26.52
C LEU A 221 16.11 -27.00 -25.03
N LEU A 222 15.34 -27.88 -24.40
CA LEU A 222 15.04 -27.83 -22.97
C LEU A 222 16.30 -27.96 -22.10
N GLY A 223 17.29 -28.76 -22.52
CA GLY A 223 18.56 -28.89 -21.81
C GLY A 223 19.58 -27.79 -22.12
N ARG A 224 19.41 -27.04 -23.20
CA ARG A 224 20.40 -26.06 -23.69
C ARG A 224 20.01 -24.60 -23.48
N LEU A 225 18.72 -24.30 -23.47
CA LEU A 225 18.21 -22.94 -23.43
C LEU A 225 17.51 -22.67 -22.09
N PRO A 226 18.07 -21.81 -21.21
CA PRO A 226 17.42 -21.46 -19.96
C PRO A 226 16.11 -20.71 -20.23
N HIS A 227 15.08 -20.95 -19.41
CA HIS A 227 13.75 -20.37 -19.54
C HIS A 227 12.99 -20.72 -20.84
N TYR A 228 13.44 -21.74 -21.56
CA TYR A 228 12.69 -22.33 -22.68
C TYR A 228 11.47 -23.09 -22.15
N VAL A 229 10.29 -22.83 -22.71
CA VAL A 229 9.04 -23.53 -22.37
C VAL A 229 8.79 -24.64 -23.38
N SER A 230 8.83 -25.89 -22.89
CA SER A 230 8.58 -27.08 -23.71
C SER A 230 7.18 -27.14 -24.26
N VAL A 231 7.04 -27.74 -25.45
CA VAL A 231 5.74 -28.09 -26.04
C VAL A 231 4.95 -29.05 -25.14
N ASP A 232 5.60 -29.82 -24.25
CA ASP A 232 4.95 -30.80 -23.37
C ASP A 232 4.66 -30.27 -21.94
N GLN A 233 5.18 -29.08 -21.57
CA GLN A 233 4.96 -28.44 -20.26
C GLN A 233 3.78 -27.43 -20.27
N LYS A 234 2.80 -27.60 -21.15
CA LYS A 234 1.63 -26.70 -21.25
C LYS A 234 0.86 -26.63 -19.93
N THR A 235 0.91 -25.49 -19.26
CA THR A 235 0.21 -25.29 -17.98
C THR A 235 -1.23 -24.84 -18.26
N TYR A 236 -2.17 -25.78 -18.38
CA TYR A 236 -3.59 -25.44 -18.33
C TYR A 236 -4.00 -25.22 -16.87
N GLY A 237 -4.36 -23.98 -16.51
CA GLY A 237 -5.21 -23.71 -15.35
C GLY A 237 -4.56 -23.44 -13.99
N ARG A 238 -3.56 -22.56 -13.89
CA ARG A 238 -3.22 -21.95 -12.59
C ARG A 238 -2.86 -20.47 -12.77
N TYR A 239 -3.54 -19.64 -11.97
CA TYR A 239 -3.36 -18.19 -11.71
C TYR A 239 -4.32 -17.19 -12.37
N GLY A 240 -5.03 -16.46 -11.50
CA GLY A 240 -4.95 -14.99 -11.49
C GLY A 240 -6.13 -14.18 -12.03
N VAL A 241 -7.39 -14.58 -11.84
CA VAL A 241 -8.53 -13.70 -12.18
C VAL A 241 -8.63 -12.59 -11.12
N LEU A 242 -8.29 -11.36 -11.51
CA LEU A 242 -8.67 -10.16 -10.76
C LEU A 242 -10.21 -9.98 -10.84
N PRO A 243 -10.91 -9.72 -9.74
CA PRO A 243 -12.35 -9.45 -9.78
C PRO A 243 -12.58 -8.06 -10.39
N ILE A 244 -13.06 -8.01 -11.62
CA ILE A 244 -13.61 -6.78 -12.22
C ILE A 244 -15.12 -6.81 -11.98
N THR A 245 -15.55 -6.13 -10.92
CA THR A 245 -16.96 -5.82 -10.70
C THR A 245 -17.44 -4.92 -11.83
N ASN A 246 -18.40 -5.39 -12.61
CA ASN A 246 -18.98 -4.60 -13.68
C ASN A 246 -20.16 -3.77 -13.13
N PRO A 247 -20.22 -2.45 -13.40
CA PRO A 247 -21.34 -1.60 -13.04
C PRO A 247 -22.19 -1.29 -14.27
N THR A 248 -23.18 -2.13 -14.48
CA THR A 248 -24.48 -1.84 -13.99
C THR A 248 -25.26 -0.56 -14.51
N MET A 249 -24.92 0.26 -15.56
CA MET A 249 -25.79 1.39 -16.05
C MET A 249 -26.73 1.19 -17.30
N SER A 250 -28.05 1.05 -17.08
CA SER A 250 -29.15 0.99 -18.09
C SER A 250 -29.68 2.39 -18.47
N ALA A 251 -30.62 2.49 -19.42
CA ALA A 251 -31.32 3.74 -19.81
C ALA A 251 -32.00 4.48 -18.63
N SER A 252 -32.32 3.77 -17.55
CA SER A 252 -32.71 4.36 -16.26
C SER A 252 -31.64 5.31 -15.72
N GLY A 253 -30.35 5.05 -16.00
CA GLY A 253 -29.18 5.82 -15.57
C GLY A 253 -29.04 7.20 -16.20
N VAL A 254 -29.55 7.42 -17.42
CA VAL A 254 -29.56 8.75 -18.09
C VAL A 254 -30.72 9.61 -17.55
N LEU A 255 -31.86 8.99 -17.27
CA LEU A 255 -33.00 9.61 -16.57
C LEU A 255 -32.69 9.86 -15.08
N LEU A 256 -31.96 8.96 -14.40
CA LEU A 256 -31.44 9.13 -13.04
C LEU A 256 -30.39 10.25 -12.97
N ARG A 257 -29.49 10.35 -13.98
CA ARG A 257 -28.45 11.39 -14.08
C ARG A 257 -29.00 12.81 -14.06
N HIS A 258 -30.24 12.99 -14.51
CA HIS A 258 -30.90 14.29 -14.61
C HIS A 258 -32.11 14.41 -13.69
N ASN A 259 -32.38 13.41 -12.85
CA ASN A 259 -33.46 13.53 -11.86
C ASN A 259 -33.02 14.49 -10.75
N PRO A 260 -33.70 15.64 -10.58
CA PRO A 260 -33.31 16.68 -9.63
C PRO A 260 -33.39 16.22 -8.16
N LEU A 261 -34.11 15.14 -7.86
CA LEU A 261 -34.16 14.52 -6.52
C LEU A 261 -32.91 13.68 -6.26
N LEU A 262 -32.46 12.91 -7.25
CA LEU A 262 -31.28 12.04 -7.14
C LEU A 262 -29.96 12.80 -7.18
N LEU A 263 -29.91 13.97 -7.82
CA LEU A 263 -28.76 14.89 -7.75
C LEU A 263 -28.65 15.65 -6.43
N LYS A 264 -29.71 15.68 -5.60
CA LYS A 264 -29.66 16.28 -4.26
C LYS A 264 -29.21 15.29 -3.19
N LEU A 265 -29.32 13.99 -3.42
CA LEU A 265 -29.02 12.93 -2.46
C LEU A 265 -27.52 12.78 -2.07
N PRO A 266 -26.54 12.87 -3.00
CA PRO A 266 -25.16 12.46 -2.70
C PRO A 266 -24.46 13.24 -1.57
N PRO A 267 -24.67 14.56 -1.39
CA PRO A 267 -24.15 15.26 -0.22
C PRO A 267 -24.71 14.74 1.10
N TYR A 268 -26.01 14.40 1.16
CA TYR A 268 -26.62 13.82 2.35
C TYR A 268 -26.16 12.38 2.58
N LEU A 269 -25.99 11.60 1.51
CA LEU A 269 -25.45 10.24 1.59
C LEU A 269 -24.00 10.25 2.08
N SER A 270 -23.17 11.17 1.56
CA SER A 270 -21.79 11.37 2.01
C SER A 270 -21.75 11.76 3.50
N PHE A 271 -22.64 12.66 3.94
CA PHE A 271 -22.75 13.05 5.34
C PHE A 271 -23.19 11.86 6.21
N LEU A 272 -24.18 11.11 5.75
CA LEU A 272 -24.65 9.89 6.40
C LEU A 272 -23.52 8.86 6.52
N CYS A 273 -22.69 8.67 5.48
CA CYS A 273 -21.54 7.78 5.56
C CYS A 273 -20.54 8.19 6.65
N ILE A 274 -20.27 9.50 6.81
CA ILE A 274 -19.41 10.00 7.90
C ILE A 274 -20.03 9.71 9.26
N VAL A 275 -21.32 10.07 9.44
CA VAL A 275 -22.04 9.89 10.71
C VAL A 275 -22.14 8.41 11.08
N VAL A 276 -22.53 7.55 10.14
CA VAL A 276 -22.62 6.10 10.36
C VAL A 276 -21.23 5.52 10.60
N GLY A 277 -20.19 5.97 9.89
CA GLY A 277 -18.81 5.55 10.12
C GLY A 277 -18.36 5.82 11.56
N VAL A 278 -18.60 7.03 12.07
CA VAL A 278 -18.28 7.41 13.46
C VAL A 278 -19.15 6.66 14.47
N ALA A 279 -20.47 6.59 14.24
CA ALA A 279 -21.39 5.87 15.12
C ALA A 279 -21.04 4.38 15.21
N TRP A 280 -20.62 3.77 14.10
CA TRP A 280 -20.17 2.38 14.05
C TRP A 280 -18.98 2.14 14.97
N LEU A 281 -17.99 3.05 14.96
CA LEU A 281 -16.84 2.97 15.87
C LEU A 281 -17.28 3.01 17.34
N LEU A 282 -18.23 3.90 17.67
CA LEU A 282 -18.75 4.04 19.04
C LEU A 282 -19.58 2.84 19.50
N VAL A 283 -20.10 2.02 18.57
CA VAL A 283 -20.87 0.81 18.88
C VAL A 283 -19.95 -0.40 19.16
N LEU A 284 -18.72 -0.41 18.62
CA LEU A 284 -17.79 -1.55 18.76
C LEU A 284 -17.49 -2.00 20.20
N PRO A 285 -17.37 -1.11 21.21
CA PRO A 285 -17.08 -1.54 22.59
C PRO A 285 -18.25 -2.25 23.32
N LEU A 286 -19.44 -2.31 22.72
CA LEU A 286 -20.57 -3.05 23.26
C LEU A 286 -20.30 -4.56 23.23
N ASP A 287 -20.95 -5.30 24.14
CA ASP A 287 -20.76 -6.75 24.26
C ASP A 287 -21.16 -7.53 23.00
N ASP A 288 -22.18 -7.08 22.27
CA ASP A 288 -22.68 -7.77 21.07
C ASP A 288 -21.71 -7.68 19.87
N TYR A 289 -20.82 -6.68 19.86
CA TYR A 289 -19.90 -6.41 18.75
C TYR A 289 -18.44 -6.74 19.08
N SER A 290 -18.16 -7.09 20.33
CA SER A 290 -16.83 -7.48 20.81
C SER A 290 -16.84 -8.95 21.26
N ARG A 291 -15.73 -9.65 21.05
CA ARG A 291 -15.60 -11.08 21.38
C ARG A 291 -14.57 -11.28 22.47
N LYS A 292 -14.78 -12.27 23.34
CA LYS A 292 -13.72 -12.75 24.22
C LYS A 292 -12.58 -13.32 23.38
N THR A 293 -11.36 -13.09 23.80
CA THR A 293 -10.20 -13.71 23.17
C THR A 293 -10.16 -15.21 23.48
N TYR A 294 -9.55 -15.96 22.57
CA TYR A 294 -9.36 -17.40 22.66
C TYR A 294 -8.08 -17.76 21.91
N ILE A 295 -7.55 -18.96 22.14
CA ILE A 295 -6.35 -19.42 21.46
C ILE A 295 -6.78 -20.28 20.29
N SER A 296 -6.37 -19.89 19.09
CA SER A 296 -6.74 -20.57 17.85
C SER A 296 -5.76 -21.71 17.56
N GLU A 297 -4.47 -21.49 17.85
CA GLU A 297 -3.41 -22.46 17.63
C GLU A 297 -3.34 -23.49 18.76
N ASN A 298 -3.74 -24.72 18.45
CA ASN A 298 -3.78 -25.82 19.42
C ASN A 298 -2.39 -26.21 19.91
N ALA A 299 -1.34 -26.01 19.11
CA ALA A 299 0.03 -26.37 19.49
C ALA A 299 0.59 -25.50 20.63
N LEU A 300 0.04 -24.31 20.87
CA LEU A 300 0.57 -23.39 21.90
C LEU A 300 0.43 -23.92 23.33
N LEU A 301 -0.66 -24.66 23.61
CA LEU A 301 -0.89 -25.34 24.90
C LEU A 301 -0.47 -24.48 26.12
N PRO A 302 -0.98 -23.23 26.25
CA PRO A 302 -0.51 -22.28 27.27
C PRO A 302 -0.69 -22.84 28.68
N GLY A 303 0.34 -22.70 29.51
CA GLY A 303 0.27 -23.04 30.93
C GLY A 303 -0.05 -24.51 31.24
N GLN A 304 0.07 -25.42 30.27
CA GLN A 304 -0.12 -26.86 30.50
C GLN A 304 1.06 -27.53 31.21
N VAL A 305 2.22 -26.86 31.24
CA VAL A 305 3.43 -27.38 31.85
C VAL A 305 3.76 -26.59 33.11
N HIS A 306 4.14 -27.31 34.17
CA HIS A 306 4.66 -26.68 35.38
C HIS A 306 6.00 -26.00 35.10
N THR A 307 6.10 -24.74 35.48
CA THR A 307 7.34 -23.96 35.48
C THR A 307 8.10 -24.19 36.77
N TYR A 308 9.41 -24.38 36.68
CA TYR A 308 10.26 -24.68 37.84
C TYR A 308 11.22 -23.54 38.18
N PHE A 309 11.15 -22.41 37.47
CA PHE A 309 11.95 -21.22 37.76
C PHE A 309 11.59 -20.61 39.13
N ALA A 310 12.35 -20.98 40.15
CA ALA A 310 12.16 -20.58 41.55
C ALA A 310 13.37 -20.97 42.43
N GLY A 311 13.29 -20.67 43.73
CA GLY A 311 14.21 -21.21 44.74
C GLY A 311 15.65 -20.71 44.56
N SER A 312 16.58 -21.62 44.27
CA SER A 312 18.01 -21.27 44.14
C SER A 312 18.30 -20.32 43.00
N ASP A 313 17.46 -20.29 41.96
CA ASP A 313 17.59 -19.36 40.83
C ASP A 313 17.39 -17.90 41.25
N GLN A 314 16.69 -17.64 42.37
CA GLN A 314 16.57 -16.30 42.93
C GLN A 314 17.93 -15.76 43.43
N ASN A 315 18.79 -16.62 43.96
CA ASN A 315 20.15 -16.22 44.38
C ASN A 315 21.03 -15.91 43.17
N VAL A 316 20.84 -16.67 42.07
CA VAL A 316 21.53 -16.43 40.80
C VAL A 316 21.11 -15.09 40.21
N PHE A 317 19.81 -14.82 40.20
CA PHE A 317 19.26 -13.54 39.77
C PHE A 317 19.83 -12.37 40.58
N ARG A 318 19.86 -12.47 41.91
CA ARG A 318 20.44 -11.44 42.78
C ARG A 318 21.93 -11.22 42.50
N GLY A 319 22.68 -12.28 42.21
CA GLY A 319 24.08 -12.18 41.82
C GLY A 319 24.25 -11.41 40.51
N TYR A 320 23.56 -11.83 39.44
CA TYR A 320 23.62 -11.10 38.16
C TYR A 320 23.11 -9.67 38.26
N LYS A 321 22.08 -9.43 39.07
CA LYS A 321 21.57 -8.08 39.32
C LYS A 321 22.61 -7.18 39.95
N HIS A 322 23.31 -7.65 40.99
CA HIS A 322 24.39 -6.89 41.61
C HIS A 322 25.50 -6.53 40.60
N GLU A 323 25.86 -7.46 39.71
CA GLU A 323 26.83 -7.20 38.64
C GLU A 323 26.30 -6.21 37.58
N VAL A 324 25.02 -6.33 37.19
CA VAL A 324 24.37 -5.41 36.25
C VAL A 324 24.27 -4.00 36.83
N ASP A 325 23.92 -3.87 38.11
CA ASP A 325 23.85 -2.59 38.82
C ASP A 325 25.24 -1.92 38.89
N ALA A 326 26.31 -2.71 39.07
CA ALA A 326 27.68 -2.21 39.07
C ALA A 326 28.14 -1.67 37.70
N LEU A 327 27.42 -2.01 36.62
CA LEU A 327 27.68 -1.54 35.25
C LEU A 327 26.86 -0.29 34.89
N GLU A 328 26.03 0.21 35.79
CA GLU A 328 25.30 1.44 35.55
C GLU A 328 26.25 2.63 35.30
N GLY A 329 25.95 3.43 34.27
CA GLY A 329 26.76 4.57 33.87
C GLY A 329 28.07 4.21 33.13
N LYS A 330 28.37 2.92 32.93
CA LYS A 330 29.48 2.48 32.08
C LYS A 330 29.16 2.64 30.59
N SER A 331 30.20 2.65 29.76
CA SER A 331 30.02 2.69 28.31
C SER A 331 29.39 1.40 27.80
N ASN A 332 28.66 1.46 26.67
CA ASN A 332 28.03 0.28 26.08
C ASN A 332 29.05 -0.82 25.73
N ILE A 333 30.29 -0.47 25.37
CA ILE A 333 31.36 -1.43 25.11
C ILE A 333 31.76 -2.16 26.41
N GLU A 334 31.98 -1.44 27.51
CA GLU A 334 32.32 -2.04 28.81
C GLU A 334 31.18 -2.93 29.35
N VAL A 335 29.93 -2.51 29.15
CA VAL A 335 28.75 -3.32 29.47
C VAL A 335 28.79 -4.63 28.68
N ASN A 336 28.97 -4.54 27.37
CA ASN A 336 29.05 -5.73 26.51
C ASN A 336 30.24 -6.64 26.85
N ASP A 337 31.39 -6.09 27.27
CA ASP A 337 32.55 -6.85 27.74
C ASP A 337 32.19 -7.75 28.92
N LYS A 338 31.45 -7.22 29.89
CA LYS A 338 30.98 -8.01 31.03
C LYS A 338 29.85 -8.96 30.70
N LEU A 339 28.87 -8.54 29.89
CA LEU A 339 27.80 -9.43 29.46
C LEU A 339 28.34 -10.62 28.64
N GLU A 340 29.36 -10.40 27.82
CA GLU A 340 30.03 -11.48 27.08
C GLU A 340 30.70 -12.49 28.01
N GLU A 341 31.38 -12.02 29.06
CA GLU A 341 31.95 -12.87 30.11
C GLU A 341 30.86 -13.75 30.75
N PHE A 342 29.71 -13.18 31.11
CA PHE A 342 28.60 -13.91 31.74
C PHE A 342 27.96 -14.96 30.83
N PHE A 343 27.72 -14.62 29.56
CA PHE A 343 27.16 -15.58 28.59
C PHE A 343 28.16 -16.70 28.28
N LYS A 344 29.45 -16.39 28.13
CA LYS A 344 30.51 -17.41 27.92
C LYS A 344 30.67 -18.31 29.15
N ALA A 345 30.65 -17.75 30.36
CA ALA A 345 30.68 -18.52 31.60
C ALA A 345 29.47 -19.47 31.75
N SER A 346 28.34 -19.13 31.11
CA SER A 346 27.16 -19.98 31.02
C SER A 346 27.24 -21.04 29.90
N GLY A 347 28.34 -21.08 29.14
CA GLY A 347 28.58 -22.06 28.07
C GLY A 347 27.80 -21.78 26.78
N LEU A 348 27.47 -20.52 26.52
CA LEU A 348 26.75 -20.09 25.31
C LEU A 348 27.72 -19.51 24.26
N LYS A 349 27.36 -19.61 22.99
CA LYS A 349 28.09 -18.94 21.90
C LYS A 349 27.63 -17.50 21.82
N VAL A 350 28.57 -16.55 21.87
CA VAL A 350 28.30 -15.11 21.96
C VAL A 350 28.81 -14.40 20.73
N ALA A 351 28.07 -13.37 20.30
CA ALA A 351 28.44 -12.48 19.22
C ALA A 351 28.01 -11.05 19.54
N ARG A 352 28.65 -10.11 18.85
CA ARG A 352 28.35 -8.68 18.92
C ARG A 352 28.09 -8.11 17.54
N GLN A 353 27.41 -6.98 17.50
CA GLN A 353 27.10 -6.26 16.27
C GLN A 353 27.13 -4.76 16.52
N LYS A 354 27.99 -4.04 15.80
CA LYS A 354 27.97 -2.57 15.82
C LYS A 354 26.97 -2.02 14.81
N TYR A 355 26.36 -0.89 15.15
CA TYR A 355 25.46 -0.17 14.27
C TYR A 355 25.61 1.33 14.43
N GLU A 356 25.32 2.05 13.35
CA GLU A 356 25.26 3.51 13.29
C GLU A 356 24.12 3.93 12.34
N TYR A 357 23.12 4.66 12.88
CA TYR A 357 22.11 5.36 12.12
C TYR A 357 22.34 6.86 12.19
N LYS A 358 21.96 7.58 11.12
CA LYS A 358 21.97 9.05 11.08
C LYS A 358 20.56 9.53 10.79
N SER A 359 20.01 10.36 11.66
CA SER A 359 18.69 10.95 11.46
C SER A 359 18.60 12.30 12.15
N ALA A 360 17.93 13.27 11.51
CA ALA A 360 17.77 14.63 12.02
C ALA A 360 19.07 15.31 12.52
N GLY A 361 20.21 15.00 11.88
CA GLY A 361 21.53 15.54 12.25
C GLY A 361 22.17 14.92 13.49
N GLU A 362 21.53 13.90 14.10
CA GLU A 362 22.11 13.10 15.17
C GLU A 362 22.58 11.73 14.65
N THR A 363 23.56 11.18 15.36
CA THR A 363 24.07 9.82 15.12
C THR A 363 23.65 8.93 16.27
N TYR A 364 22.91 7.86 15.95
CA TYR A 364 22.49 6.83 16.89
C TYR A 364 23.35 5.61 16.66
N SER A 365 24.32 5.38 17.54
CA SER A 365 25.24 4.25 17.44
C SER A 365 25.30 3.45 18.72
N GLY A 366 25.63 2.17 18.56
CA GLY A 366 25.76 1.25 19.66
C GLY A 366 26.31 -0.08 19.19
N GLU A 367 26.48 -0.98 20.15
CA GLU A 367 26.87 -2.36 19.94
C GLU A 367 25.85 -3.26 20.66
N ASN A 368 25.18 -4.11 19.88
CA ASN A 368 24.31 -5.15 20.41
C ASN A 368 25.17 -6.36 20.79
N ILE A 369 24.77 -7.08 21.84
CA ILE A 369 25.35 -8.37 22.21
C ILE A 369 24.25 -9.43 22.26
N TYR A 370 24.56 -10.61 21.75
CA TYR A 370 23.62 -11.73 21.79
C TYR A 370 24.33 -13.07 21.97
N ALA A 371 23.62 -14.01 22.56
CA ALA A 371 24.08 -15.37 22.77
C ALA A 371 23.07 -16.39 22.24
N ILE A 372 23.58 -17.49 21.66
CA ILE A 372 22.74 -18.56 21.08
C ILE A 372 22.86 -19.82 21.94
N LEU A 373 21.71 -20.30 22.40
CA LEU A 373 21.51 -21.64 22.93
C LEU A 373 21.00 -22.54 21.81
N HIS A 374 21.84 -23.45 21.33
CA HIS A 374 21.40 -24.48 20.40
C HIS A 374 20.48 -25.49 21.09
N ALA A 375 19.36 -25.78 20.45
CA ALA A 375 18.32 -26.66 20.96
C ALA A 375 18.83 -28.11 21.08
N PRO A 376 18.74 -28.76 22.25
CA PRO A 376 19.19 -30.15 22.41
C PRO A 376 18.38 -31.17 21.59
N ARG A 377 17.14 -30.83 21.21
CA ARG A 377 16.23 -31.70 20.44
C ARG A 377 15.88 -31.14 19.05
N GLY A 378 16.50 -30.04 18.66
CA GLY A 378 16.24 -29.36 17.39
C GLY A 378 17.36 -29.56 16.37
N ASP A 379 17.05 -29.29 15.11
CA ASP A 379 17.99 -29.29 13.98
C ASP A 379 18.56 -27.89 13.69
N ALA A 380 18.35 -26.93 14.60
CA ALA A 380 18.72 -25.52 14.49
C ALA A 380 18.09 -24.78 13.29
N THR A 381 16.97 -25.27 12.75
CA THR A 381 16.24 -24.61 11.64
C THR A 381 15.29 -23.50 12.09
N GLU A 382 14.98 -23.43 13.38
CA GLU A 382 14.07 -22.46 13.98
C GLU A 382 14.65 -21.88 15.27
N ALA A 383 14.33 -20.62 15.56
CA ALA A 383 14.78 -19.93 16.77
C ALA A 383 13.70 -19.06 17.41
N ILE A 384 13.81 -18.84 18.73
CA ILE A 384 12.98 -17.91 19.51
C ILE A 384 13.91 -16.90 20.18
N VAL A 385 13.50 -15.63 20.25
CA VAL A 385 14.34 -14.56 20.81
C VAL A 385 13.82 -14.08 22.16
N LEU A 386 14.70 -14.02 23.16
CA LEU A 386 14.49 -13.29 24.41
C LEU A 386 15.29 -12.00 24.36
N VAL A 387 14.61 -10.85 24.42
CA VAL A 387 15.25 -9.53 24.32
C VAL A 387 15.20 -8.82 25.66
N GLY A 388 16.31 -8.20 26.07
CA GLY A 388 16.35 -7.23 27.15
C GLY A 388 17.19 -6.04 26.72
N ALA A 389 16.56 -4.94 26.33
CA ALA A 389 17.28 -3.71 26.01
C ALA A 389 17.90 -3.12 27.28
N TRP A 390 19.15 -2.66 27.23
CA TRP A 390 19.86 -2.06 28.36
C TRP A 390 19.15 -0.80 28.84
N LYS A 391 18.74 0.05 27.90
CA LYS A 391 17.83 1.17 28.15
C LYS A 391 16.44 0.90 27.61
N ASN A 392 15.42 1.15 28.41
CA ASN A 392 14.03 1.03 27.98
C ASN A 392 13.57 2.25 27.14
N ILE A 393 12.30 2.26 26.72
CA ILE A 393 11.73 3.35 25.91
C ILE A 393 11.62 4.68 26.66
N GLU A 394 11.67 4.65 28.00
CA GLU A 394 11.65 5.82 28.88
C GLU A 394 13.08 6.25 29.27
N GLU A 395 14.11 5.69 28.60
CA GLU A 395 15.54 5.93 28.82
C GLU A 395 16.07 5.49 30.21
N GLU A 396 15.30 4.65 30.92
CA GLU A 396 15.70 4.07 32.19
C GLU A 396 16.53 2.79 32.00
N SER A 397 17.47 2.55 32.92
CA SER A 397 18.27 1.32 32.96
C SER A 397 17.38 0.11 33.27
N ASN A 398 17.31 -0.86 32.36
CA ASN A 398 16.50 -2.07 32.49
C ASN A 398 17.19 -3.14 33.37
N ARG A 399 17.50 -2.78 34.62
CA ARG A 399 18.38 -3.54 35.52
C ARG A 399 17.88 -4.96 35.77
N SER A 400 16.66 -5.07 36.30
CA SER A 400 16.05 -6.38 36.59
C SER A 400 15.75 -7.16 35.31
N GLY A 401 15.43 -6.49 34.20
CA GLY A 401 15.19 -7.15 32.91
C GLY A 401 16.44 -7.83 32.36
N VAL A 402 17.57 -7.12 32.28
CA VAL A 402 18.85 -7.68 31.79
C VAL A 402 19.36 -8.78 32.72
N ALA A 403 19.28 -8.58 34.04
CA ALA A 403 19.61 -9.63 35.01
C ALA A 403 18.73 -10.89 34.85
N LEU A 404 17.45 -10.71 34.52
CA LEU A 404 16.54 -11.83 34.27
C LEU A 404 16.87 -12.54 32.95
N VAL A 405 17.26 -11.82 31.89
CA VAL A 405 17.78 -12.44 30.64
C VAL A 405 18.99 -13.33 30.93
N LEU A 406 19.98 -12.84 31.68
CA LEU A 406 21.17 -13.61 32.06
C LEU A 406 20.82 -14.84 32.89
N THR A 407 19.92 -14.68 33.86
CA THR A 407 19.47 -15.77 34.73
C THR A 407 18.72 -16.84 33.95
N LEU A 408 17.81 -16.43 33.06
CA LEU A 408 17.05 -17.34 32.20
C LEU A 408 17.96 -18.03 31.18
N ALA A 409 18.98 -17.35 30.66
CA ALA A 409 19.97 -17.95 29.76
C ALA A 409 20.70 -19.12 30.43
N ARG A 410 21.18 -18.91 31.65
CA ARG A 410 21.79 -19.97 32.47
C ARG A 410 20.79 -21.06 32.83
N TYR A 411 19.55 -20.69 33.18
CA TYR A 411 18.49 -21.64 33.54
C TYR A 411 18.11 -22.54 32.35
N PHE A 412 17.76 -21.96 31.18
CA PHE A 412 17.35 -22.69 29.97
C PHE A 412 18.43 -23.63 29.45
N LYS A 413 19.72 -23.26 29.58
CA LYS A 413 20.84 -24.12 29.20
C LYS A 413 20.85 -25.47 29.95
N ARG A 414 20.32 -25.53 31.19
CA ARG A 414 20.24 -26.77 31.99
C ARG A 414 19.15 -27.73 31.52
N TRP A 415 18.19 -27.26 30.72
CA TRP A 415 17.06 -28.05 30.26
C TRP A 415 17.30 -28.66 28.89
N SER A 416 16.94 -29.94 28.73
CA SER A 416 17.08 -30.68 27.48
C SER A 416 15.83 -30.72 26.61
N LEU A 417 14.83 -29.87 26.91
CA LEU A 417 13.49 -29.94 26.29
C LEU A 417 13.33 -29.09 25.03
N TRP A 418 14.24 -28.15 24.78
CA TRP A 418 14.12 -27.19 23.69
C TRP A 418 14.31 -27.89 22.33
N SER A 419 13.36 -27.63 21.42
CA SER A 419 13.37 -28.05 20.03
C SER A 419 13.69 -26.90 19.08
N LYS A 420 13.64 -25.65 19.54
CA LYS A 420 14.08 -24.45 18.81
C LYS A 420 15.26 -23.81 19.51
N ASP A 421 16.16 -23.23 18.71
CA ASP A 421 17.28 -22.47 19.26
C ASP A 421 16.73 -21.27 20.03
N ILE A 422 17.42 -20.86 21.09
CA ILE A 422 17.04 -19.67 21.86
C ILE A 422 18.14 -18.63 21.74
N ILE A 423 17.76 -17.44 21.29
CA ILE A 423 18.65 -16.30 21.16
C ILE A 423 18.38 -15.35 22.32
N PHE A 424 19.39 -15.06 23.13
CA PHE A 424 19.34 -14.05 24.18
C PHE A 424 19.97 -12.78 23.63
N LEU A 425 19.19 -11.74 23.40
CA LEU A 425 19.61 -10.48 22.79
C LEU A 425 19.57 -9.36 23.83
N VAL A 426 20.68 -8.67 24.01
CA VAL A 426 20.76 -7.42 24.78
C VAL A 426 21.19 -6.30 23.84
N THR A 427 20.30 -5.33 23.65
CA THR A 427 20.52 -4.16 22.79
C THR A 427 20.91 -2.96 23.63
N ALA A 428 21.67 -2.02 23.06
CA ALA A 428 22.10 -0.83 23.79
C ALA A 428 20.91 0.10 24.15
N ASP A 429 19.93 0.16 23.25
CA ASP A 429 18.70 0.94 23.37
C ASP A 429 17.46 0.10 22.99
N SER A 430 16.28 0.70 23.10
CA SER A 430 15.00 0.06 22.78
C SER A 430 14.47 0.35 21.37
N THR A 431 15.21 1.09 20.54
CA THR A 431 14.70 1.70 19.30
C THR A 431 15.57 1.37 18.08
N ALA A 432 16.83 1.80 18.05
CA ALA A 432 17.77 1.58 16.96
C ALA A 432 18.43 0.21 17.03
N GLY A 433 18.86 -0.22 18.22
CA GLY A 433 19.57 -1.48 18.45
C GLY A 433 18.76 -2.70 17.99
N PRO A 434 17.51 -2.87 18.44
CA PRO A 434 16.65 -3.97 17.99
C PRO A 434 16.44 -3.97 16.47
N GLN A 435 16.23 -2.79 15.86
CA GLN A 435 16.07 -2.67 14.41
C GLN A 435 17.33 -3.12 13.66
N ALA A 436 18.51 -2.60 14.04
CA ALA A 436 19.78 -2.98 13.42
C ALA A 436 20.04 -4.49 13.50
N TRP A 437 19.69 -5.12 14.62
CA TRP A 437 19.88 -6.55 14.80
C TRP A 437 18.94 -7.37 13.90
N VAL A 438 17.65 -7.03 13.86
CA VAL A 438 16.67 -7.76 13.05
C VAL A 438 16.91 -7.56 11.56
N ASP A 439 17.28 -6.35 11.13
CA ASP A 439 17.66 -6.05 9.74
C ASP A 439 18.87 -6.87 9.31
N ALA A 440 19.86 -7.02 10.19
CA ALA A 440 21.03 -7.83 9.91
C ALA A 440 20.76 -9.34 9.96
N TYR A 441 19.83 -9.78 10.82
CA TYR A 441 19.37 -11.17 10.84
C TYR A 441 18.78 -11.59 9.49
N HIS A 442 18.00 -10.69 8.87
CA HIS A 442 17.33 -10.91 7.59
C HIS A 442 18.11 -10.41 6.35
N ASP A 443 19.36 -9.98 6.51
CA ASP A 443 20.22 -9.48 5.43
C ASP A 443 19.62 -8.27 4.66
N THR A 444 18.86 -7.41 5.35
CA THR A 444 18.27 -6.18 4.80
C THR A 444 18.94 -4.89 5.28
N HIS A 445 19.94 -5.00 6.16
CA HIS A 445 20.67 -3.87 6.73
C HIS A 445 21.54 -3.12 5.71
N GLN A 446 21.88 -1.87 6.02
CA GLN A 446 22.72 -1.01 5.19
C GLN A 446 24.20 -1.08 5.61
N SER A 447 24.99 -1.85 4.87
CA SER A 447 26.45 -1.95 5.08
C SER A 447 27.19 -0.73 4.49
N PRO A 448 28.26 -0.20 5.12
CA PRO A 448 28.94 -0.68 6.33
C PRO A 448 28.44 -0.06 7.65
N ALA A 449 27.39 0.78 7.60
CA ALA A 449 26.90 1.49 8.79
C ALA A 449 26.33 0.54 9.85
N ILE A 450 25.74 -0.58 9.42
CA ILE A 450 25.31 -1.68 10.28
C ILE A 450 26.14 -2.90 9.93
N GLU A 451 26.71 -3.58 10.93
CA GLU A 451 27.48 -4.80 10.73
C GLU A 451 26.56 -6.02 10.50
N SER A 452 27.01 -6.92 9.63
CA SER A 452 26.40 -8.25 9.49
C SER A 452 26.56 -9.07 10.78
N LEU A 453 25.59 -9.92 11.08
CA LEU A 453 25.68 -10.81 12.25
C LEU A 453 26.72 -11.92 12.00
N PRO A 454 27.73 -12.09 12.87
CA PRO A 454 28.74 -13.13 12.71
C PRO A 454 28.20 -14.53 13.05
N LEU A 455 27.14 -14.60 13.87
CA LEU A 455 26.43 -15.83 14.21
C LEU A 455 24.94 -15.68 13.87
N LYS A 456 24.38 -16.63 13.13
CA LYS A 456 22.93 -16.74 12.90
C LYS A 456 22.44 -18.12 13.34
N SER A 457 21.15 -18.20 13.62
CA SER A 457 20.43 -19.46 13.85
C SER A 457 19.32 -19.59 12.79
N GLY A 458 18.36 -20.47 13.02
CA GLY A 458 17.22 -20.73 12.16
C GLY A 458 16.24 -19.57 12.00
N ALA A 459 15.12 -19.83 11.33
CA ALA A 459 14.06 -18.85 11.14
C ALA A 459 13.46 -18.42 12.50
N LEU A 460 13.27 -17.12 12.71
CA LEU A 460 12.73 -16.59 13.96
C LEU A 460 11.22 -16.84 14.05
N GLN A 461 10.79 -17.62 15.03
CA GLN A 461 9.38 -17.99 15.23
C GLN A 461 8.62 -16.96 16.09
N GLY A 462 9.32 -16.28 16.99
CA GLY A 462 8.75 -15.22 17.81
C GLY A 462 9.80 -14.59 18.72
N ALA A 463 9.43 -13.45 19.32
CA ALA A 463 10.27 -12.74 20.27
C ALA A 463 9.49 -12.28 21.50
N VAL A 464 10.11 -12.39 22.67
CA VAL A 464 9.57 -11.86 23.93
C VAL A 464 10.59 -10.89 24.50
N VAL A 465 10.13 -9.68 24.81
CA VAL A 465 10.98 -8.62 25.36
C VAL A 465 10.65 -8.43 26.84
N ILE A 466 11.68 -8.32 27.67
CA ILE A 466 11.56 -7.99 29.09
C ILE A 466 11.93 -6.54 29.30
N ASP A 467 11.02 -5.76 29.88
CA ASP A 467 11.28 -4.39 30.32
C ASP A 467 10.88 -4.26 31.79
N TYR A 468 11.86 -4.46 32.67
CA TYR A 468 11.72 -4.47 34.13
C TYR A 468 12.82 -3.56 34.72
N PRO A 469 12.60 -2.23 34.77
CA PRO A 469 13.64 -1.27 35.15
C PRO A 469 13.86 -1.16 36.67
N PHE A 470 12.86 -1.54 37.49
CA PHE A 470 12.89 -1.35 38.94
C PHE A 470 13.20 -2.63 39.74
N ASP A 471 13.38 -2.44 41.05
CA ASP A 471 13.88 -3.48 41.98
C ASP A 471 12.89 -3.93 43.04
N HIS A 472 11.68 -3.37 43.02
CA HIS A 472 10.61 -3.76 43.92
C HIS A 472 9.69 -4.81 43.29
N ARG A 473 8.86 -5.41 44.15
CA ARG A 473 7.79 -6.31 43.74
C ARG A 473 6.71 -5.57 42.96
N PHE A 474 6.02 -6.29 42.09
CA PHE A 474 4.96 -5.75 41.25
C PHE A 474 3.60 -6.40 41.52
N GLU A 475 2.55 -5.75 41.03
CA GLU A 475 1.17 -6.22 41.14
C GLU A 475 0.71 -6.95 39.88
N SER A 476 0.99 -6.37 38.71
CA SER A 476 0.46 -6.82 37.41
C SER A 476 1.48 -6.64 36.28
N ILE A 477 1.19 -7.25 35.13
CA ILE A 477 2.01 -7.18 33.91
C ILE A 477 1.28 -6.35 32.86
N HIS A 478 1.98 -5.39 32.28
CA HIS A 478 1.58 -4.65 31.10
C HIS A 478 2.16 -5.30 29.86
N VAL A 479 1.30 -5.64 28.90
CA VAL A 479 1.74 -6.19 27.61
C VAL A 479 1.69 -5.09 26.57
N VAL A 480 2.85 -4.74 26.05
CA VAL A 480 2.99 -3.83 24.90
C VAL A 480 3.10 -4.66 23.63
N TYR A 481 2.25 -4.35 22.66
CA TYR A 481 2.10 -5.12 21.42
C TYR A 481 1.99 -4.24 20.17
N ASP A 482 2.03 -2.91 20.32
CA ASP A 482 1.84 -1.99 19.20
C ASP A 482 3.09 -1.98 18.31
N GLY A 483 2.97 -2.47 17.08
CA GLY A 483 4.02 -2.44 16.08
C GLY A 483 4.05 -1.14 15.28
N ILE A 484 5.10 -1.00 14.46
CA ILE A 484 5.24 0.14 13.56
C ILE A 484 4.15 0.11 12.48
N ASN A 485 3.80 1.28 11.93
CA ASN A 485 2.83 1.42 10.84
C ASN A 485 1.44 0.81 11.12
N GLY A 486 1.08 0.60 12.39
CA GLY A 486 -0.19 -0.02 12.79
C GLY A 486 -0.21 -1.54 12.65
N GLN A 487 0.95 -2.18 12.45
CA GLN A 487 1.08 -3.63 12.46
C GLN A 487 0.95 -4.18 13.89
N LEU A 488 0.41 -5.38 14.02
CA LEU A 488 0.17 -6.04 15.29
C LEU A 488 0.70 -7.47 15.23
N PRO A 489 1.21 -8.03 16.34
CA PRO A 489 1.55 -9.44 16.42
C PRO A 489 0.27 -10.28 16.35
N ASN A 490 0.43 -11.54 15.97
CA ASN A 490 -0.63 -12.53 16.04
C ASN A 490 -1.28 -12.56 17.43
N LEU A 491 -2.61 -12.45 17.47
CA LEU A 491 -3.38 -12.33 18.71
C LEU A 491 -3.16 -13.53 19.67
N ASP A 492 -2.83 -14.71 19.16
CA ASP A 492 -2.58 -15.89 20.00
C ASP A 492 -1.33 -15.75 20.88
N LEU A 493 -0.33 -14.98 20.46
CA LEU A 493 0.84 -14.70 21.30
C LEU A 493 0.45 -13.89 22.54
N LEU A 494 -0.36 -12.84 22.35
CA LEU A 494 -0.90 -12.04 23.44
C LEU A 494 -1.83 -12.87 24.34
N ASN A 495 -2.72 -13.67 23.75
CA ASN A 495 -3.63 -14.54 24.49
C ASN A 495 -2.89 -15.62 25.29
N THR A 496 -1.79 -16.14 24.77
CA THR A 496 -0.92 -17.09 25.46
C THR A 496 -0.36 -16.48 26.73
N VAL A 497 0.20 -15.27 26.64
CA VAL A 497 0.71 -14.56 27.82
C VAL A 497 -0.41 -14.25 28.81
N VAL A 498 -1.56 -13.77 28.34
CA VAL A 498 -2.72 -13.50 29.21
C VAL A 498 -3.18 -14.76 29.93
N SER A 499 -3.27 -15.89 29.21
CA SER A 499 -3.67 -17.18 29.77
C SER A 499 -2.67 -17.70 30.81
N ILE A 500 -1.37 -17.54 30.56
CA ILE A 500 -0.31 -17.95 31.49
C ILE A 500 -0.30 -17.06 32.73
N ALA A 501 -0.22 -15.74 32.53
CA ALA A 501 -0.10 -14.77 33.61
C ALA A 501 -1.35 -14.78 34.49
N SER A 502 -2.54 -14.58 33.92
CA SER A 502 -3.78 -14.50 34.70
C SER A 502 -4.34 -15.86 35.08
N GLY A 503 -4.28 -16.85 34.18
CA GLY A 503 -4.87 -18.17 34.41
C GLY A 503 -4.02 -19.06 35.32
N GLN A 504 -2.73 -19.22 35.01
CA GLN A 504 -1.85 -20.13 35.74
C GLN A 504 -1.17 -19.46 36.95
N MET A 505 -0.73 -18.21 36.80
CA MET A 505 0.09 -17.51 37.81
C MET A 505 -0.72 -16.56 38.69
N GLY A 506 -1.99 -16.28 38.37
CA GLY A 506 -2.84 -15.34 39.11
C GLY A 506 -2.37 -13.88 39.05
N ILE A 507 -1.62 -13.51 38.01
CA ILE A 507 -1.09 -12.17 37.78
C ILE A 507 -2.02 -11.40 36.83
N GLY A 508 -2.44 -10.20 37.24
CA GLY A 508 -3.26 -9.34 36.39
C GLY A 508 -2.51 -8.90 35.12
N VAL A 509 -3.22 -8.83 34.00
CA VAL A 509 -2.66 -8.32 32.73
C VAL A 509 -3.40 -7.07 32.27
N SER A 510 -2.64 -6.00 32.04
CA SER A 510 -3.12 -4.73 31.50
C SER A 510 -2.52 -4.47 30.11
N ILE A 511 -3.22 -3.66 29.32
CA ILE A 511 -2.78 -3.21 27.99
C ILE A 511 -3.04 -1.71 27.85
N GLN A 512 -2.38 -1.04 26.90
CA GLN A 512 -2.62 0.39 26.57
C GLN A 512 -2.52 1.36 27.77
N LYS A 513 -1.65 1.05 28.74
CA LYS A 513 -1.50 1.79 30.01
C LYS A 513 -2.84 1.99 30.75
N MET A 514 -3.77 1.04 30.61
CA MET A 514 -5.06 1.00 31.33
C MET A 514 -4.90 0.19 32.61
N TRP A 515 -4.23 0.77 33.61
CA TRP A 515 -3.85 0.12 34.88
C TRP A 515 -5.04 -0.38 35.70
N LYS A 516 -6.20 0.25 35.54
CA LYS A 516 -7.47 -0.17 36.13
C LYS A 516 -8.48 -0.26 35.00
N HIS A 517 -9.10 -1.42 34.86
CA HIS A 517 -10.08 -1.68 33.80
C HIS A 517 -11.25 -2.49 34.36
N SER A 518 -12.44 -1.90 34.36
CA SER A 518 -13.66 -2.49 34.93
C SER A 518 -14.51 -3.27 33.92
N ASP A 519 -14.01 -3.46 32.70
CA ASP A 519 -14.72 -4.06 31.55
C ASP A 519 -16.05 -3.36 31.23
N LYS A 520 -16.19 -2.07 31.59
CA LYS A 520 -17.32 -1.22 31.21
C LYS A 520 -17.07 -0.57 29.87
N TYR A 521 -18.15 -0.14 29.21
CA TYR A 521 -18.10 0.52 27.90
C TYR A 521 -17.08 1.66 27.83
N GLN A 522 -17.02 2.53 28.86
CA GLN A 522 -16.09 3.68 28.90
C GLN A 522 -14.62 3.22 28.87
N ASP A 523 -14.26 2.25 29.72
CA ASP A 523 -12.90 1.73 29.78
C ASP A 523 -12.53 1.01 28.48
N ARG A 524 -13.45 0.21 27.92
CA ARG A 524 -13.26 -0.46 26.62
C ARG A 524 -13.04 0.54 25.48
N LEU A 525 -13.87 1.59 25.42
CA LEU A 525 -13.75 2.66 24.44
C LEU A 525 -12.42 3.39 24.60
N GLN A 526 -12.01 3.70 25.84
CA GLN A 526 -10.73 4.36 26.11
C GLN A 526 -9.54 3.49 25.71
N THR A 527 -9.56 2.18 26.04
CA THR A 527 -8.54 1.21 25.61
C THR A 527 -8.44 1.16 24.09
N MET A 528 -9.58 1.06 23.39
CA MET A 528 -9.63 1.04 21.93
C MET A 528 -9.06 2.32 21.33
N LEU A 529 -9.51 3.49 21.79
CA LEU A 529 -9.06 4.77 21.24
C LEU A 529 -7.57 5.04 21.48
N ARG A 530 -7.04 4.62 22.64
CA ARG A 530 -5.59 4.67 22.92
C ARG A 530 -4.80 3.78 21.97
N GLY A 531 -5.24 2.54 21.77
CA GLY A 531 -4.62 1.62 20.81
C GLY A 531 -4.69 2.15 19.37
N MET A 532 -5.85 2.68 18.96
CA MET A 532 -6.01 3.31 17.65
C MET A 532 -5.06 4.50 17.48
N LEU A 533 -4.90 5.34 18.50
CA LEU A 533 -4.03 6.50 18.42
C LEU A 533 -2.57 6.09 18.22
N LYS A 534 -2.07 5.09 18.96
CA LYS A 534 -0.71 4.57 18.76
C LYS A 534 -0.52 3.93 17.39
N GLN A 535 -1.46 3.07 16.97
CA GLN A 535 -1.43 2.48 15.63
C GLN A 535 -1.46 3.53 14.52
N GLY A 536 -2.22 4.61 14.72
CA GLY A 536 -2.32 5.73 13.80
C GLY A 536 -1.03 6.54 13.71
N LEU A 537 -0.34 6.77 14.83
CA LEU A 537 0.97 7.42 14.83
C LEU A 537 2.04 6.52 14.19
N GLY A 538 1.97 5.20 14.39
CA GLY A 538 2.78 4.21 13.68
C GLY A 538 4.25 4.14 14.11
N TYR A 539 4.61 4.74 15.23
CA TYR A 539 5.95 4.69 15.83
C TYR A 539 6.18 3.36 16.57
N ALA A 540 7.45 3.00 16.81
CA ALA A 540 7.78 1.79 17.59
C ALA A 540 7.49 2.02 19.08
N SER A 541 6.70 1.15 19.69
CA SER A 541 6.34 1.26 21.10
C SER A 541 7.32 0.55 22.04
N GLY A 542 8.25 -0.22 21.49
CA GLY A 542 9.36 -0.87 22.20
C GLY A 542 10.15 -1.80 21.25
N PRO A 543 11.11 -2.57 21.78
CA PRO A 543 11.99 -3.42 20.98
C PRO A 543 11.25 -4.46 20.11
N HIS A 544 10.09 -4.92 20.58
CA HIS A 544 9.26 -5.90 19.86
C HIS A 544 8.77 -5.37 18.51
N SER A 545 8.58 -4.04 18.38
CA SER A 545 8.03 -3.44 17.18
C SER A 545 8.92 -3.63 15.94
N SER A 546 10.24 -3.80 16.12
CA SER A 546 11.21 -4.06 15.03
C SER A 546 11.10 -5.47 14.42
N PHE A 547 10.54 -6.43 15.16
CA PHE A 547 10.42 -7.83 14.72
C PHE A 547 9.19 -8.06 13.83
N ILE A 548 8.10 -7.34 14.10
CA ILE A 548 6.79 -7.53 13.44
C ILE A 548 6.85 -7.34 11.90
N PRO A 549 7.57 -6.35 11.34
CA PRO A 549 7.69 -6.18 9.89
C PRO A 549 8.29 -7.38 9.15
N TYR A 550 9.06 -8.20 9.86
CA TYR A 550 9.68 -9.42 9.35
C TYR A 550 8.82 -10.66 9.57
N HIS A 551 7.54 -10.48 9.94
CA HIS A 551 6.62 -11.55 10.31
C HIS A 551 7.11 -12.39 11.50
N VAL A 552 7.88 -11.76 12.39
CA VAL A 552 8.27 -12.35 13.68
C VAL A 552 7.37 -11.76 14.75
N ASP A 553 6.43 -12.57 15.24
CA ASP A 553 5.49 -12.13 16.26
C ASP A 553 6.20 -11.82 17.58
N ALA A 554 5.99 -10.60 18.08
CA ALA A 554 6.74 -10.12 19.24
C ALA A 554 5.90 -9.23 20.17
N ILE A 555 6.20 -9.32 21.47
CA ILE A 555 5.57 -8.52 22.53
C ILE A 555 6.58 -8.12 23.61
N THR A 556 6.31 -7.01 24.30
CA THR A 556 7.08 -6.58 25.49
C THR A 556 6.26 -6.76 26.76
N LEU A 557 6.88 -7.36 27.78
CA LEU A 557 6.31 -7.55 29.11
C LEU A 557 6.93 -6.53 30.09
N GLN A 558 6.07 -5.70 30.66
CA GLN A 558 6.43 -4.64 31.61
C GLN A 558 5.72 -4.88 32.95
N PRO A 559 6.40 -5.25 34.04
CA PRO A 559 5.76 -5.29 35.36
C PRO A 559 5.43 -3.87 35.82
N PHE A 560 4.35 -3.71 36.59
CA PHE A 560 3.98 -2.43 37.19
C PHE A 560 3.18 -2.60 38.49
N GLY A 561 3.07 -1.49 39.23
CA GLY A 561 2.37 -1.43 40.51
C GLY A 561 3.22 -1.96 41.67
N GLU A 562 2.67 -1.88 42.88
CA GLU A 562 3.28 -2.45 44.09
C GLU A 562 2.45 -3.66 44.54
N GLY A 563 3.08 -4.82 44.61
CA GLY A 563 2.37 -6.06 44.92
C GLY A 563 3.25 -7.14 45.51
N TRP A 564 2.78 -8.38 45.38
CA TRP A 564 3.45 -9.55 45.96
C TRP A 564 4.27 -10.35 44.94
N GLN A 565 4.14 -10.03 43.65
CA GLN A 565 4.84 -10.73 42.59
C GLN A 565 6.29 -10.24 42.50
N ASP A 566 7.20 -11.16 42.27
CA ASP A 566 8.64 -10.90 42.23
C ASP A 566 9.23 -11.30 40.86
N GLU A 567 10.54 -11.17 40.74
CA GLU A 567 11.27 -11.45 39.50
C GLU A 567 11.18 -12.93 39.11
N MET A 568 10.98 -13.83 40.09
CA MET A 568 10.74 -15.25 39.83
C MET A 568 9.35 -15.47 39.22
N ALA A 569 8.34 -14.72 39.66
CA ALA A 569 7.01 -14.74 39.04
C ALA A 569 7.07 -14.32 37.57
N MET A 570 7.79 -13.23 37.26
CA MET A 570 8.02 -12.81 35.88
C MET A 570 8.78 -13.88 35.08
N GLY A 571 9.85 -14.44 35.65
CA GLY A 571 10.62 -15.51 35.02
C GLY A 571 9.81 -16.77 34.72
N ARG A 572 8.84 -17.14 35.57
CA ARG A 572 7.90 -18.25 35.29
C ARG A 572 6.95 -17.94 34.13
N VAL A 573 6.43 -16.71 34.05
CA VAL A 573 5.60 -16.28 32.90
C VAL A 573 6.41 -16.39 31.60
N ILE A 574 7.66 -15.95 31.61
CA ILE A 574 8.56 -16.04 30.45
C ILE A 574 8.89 -17.51 30.13
N GLU A 575 9.28 -18.32 31.12
CA GLU A 575 9.54 -19.75 30.93
C GLU A 575 8.34 -20.45 30.27
N SER A 576 7.13 -20.23 30.80
CA SER A 576 5.93 -20.85 30.23
C SER A 576 5.63 -20.34 28.82
N THR A 577 5.88 -19.05 28.54
CA THR A 577 5.68 -18.48 27.19
C THR A 577 6.65 -19.10 26.19
N PHE A 578 7.93 -19.29 26.57
CA PHE A 578 8.92 -19.96 25.75
C PHE A 578 8.58 -21.44 25.52
N ARG A 579 8.03 -22.13 26.53
CA ARG A 579 7.54 -23.52 26.36
C ARG A 579 6.42 -23.59 25.33
N SER A 580 5.47 -22.64 25.36
CA SER A 580 4.40 -22.56 24.36
C SER A 580 4.92 -22.28 22.95
N LEU A 581 5.83 -21.30 22.80
CA LEU A 581 6.47 -21.00 21.50
C LEU A 581 7.32 -22.15 20.98
N ASN A 582 7.98 -22.89 21.86
CA ASN A 582 8.80 -24.06 21.49
C ASN A 582 7.96 -25.19 20.88
N ASN A 583 6.68 -25.29 21.24
CA ASN A 583 5.76 -26.31 20.73
C ASN A 583 5.18 -26.00 19.35
N LEU A 584 5.31 -24.75 18.86
CA LEU A 584 4.82 -24.39 17.53
C LEU A 584 5.50 -25.25 16.46
N LEU A 585 4.74 -25.77 15.49
CA LEU A 585 5.30 -26.52 14.36
C LEU A 585 5.51 -25.64 13.12
N GLU A 586 4.86 -24.49 13.11
CA GLU A 586 4.87 -23.51 12.03
C GLU A 586 4.66 -22.11 12.63
N HIS A 587 4.97 -21.08 11.85
CA HIS A 587 4.71 -19.69 12.24
C HIS A 587 3.22 -19.50 12.60
N LEU A 588 2.91 -18.62 13.54
CA LEU A 588 1.52 -18.32 13.90
C LEU A 588 0.79 -17.77 12.68
N HIS A 589 -0.30 -18.41 12.26
CA HIS A 589 -1.05 -18.00 11.06
C HIS A 589 -2.57 -18.24 11.18
N GLN A 590 -3.03 -18.98 12.18
CA GLN A 590 -4.46 -19.31 12.36
C GLN A 590 -5.27 -18.17 12.99
N SER A 591 -4.68 -17.39 13.89
CA SER A 591 -5.35 -16.29 14.58
C SER A 591 -5.33 -14.97 13.82
N PHE A 592 -5.88 -13.92 14.44
CA PHE A 592 -6.03 -12.59 13.85
C PHE A 592 -4.73 -11.77 13.91
N PHE A 593 -4.39 -11.12 12.79
CA PHE A 593 -3.34 -10.09 12.69
C PHE A 593 -3.89 -8.66 12.65
N PHE A 594 -5.21 -8.53 12.53
CA PHE A 594 -5.91 -7.25 12.41
C PHE A 594 -7.07 -7.23 13.41
N TYR A 595 -6.85 -6.57 14.54
CA TYR A 595 -7.79 -6.52 15.65
C TYR A 595 -7.67 -5.19 16.41
N LEU A 596 -8.75 -4.83 17.12
CA LEU A 596 -8.73 -3.78 18.14
C LEU A 596 -9.00 -4.44 19.49
N LEU A 597 -8.11 -4.24 20.46
CA LEU A 597 -8.32 -4.72 21.82
C LEU A 597 -9.17 -3.72 22.61
N MET A 598 -10.19 -4.25 23.28
CA MET A 598 -11.04 -3.52 24.22
C MET A 598 -10.58 -3.76 25.66
N GLN A 599 -10.00 -4.94 25.90
CA GLN A 599 -9.43 -5.42 27.15
C GLN A 599 -8.41 -6.52 26.80
N SER A 600 -7.54 -6.89 27.75
CA SER A 600 -6.62 -8.05 27.61
C SER A 600 -7.30 -9.35 27.20
N SER A 601 -8.60 -9.52 27.50
CA SER A 601 -9.39 -10.71 27.14
C SER A 601 -10.52 -10.45 26.15
N ARG A 602 -10.53 -9.29 25.46
CA ARG A 602 -11.64 -8.91 24.57
C ARG A 602 -11.18 -8.10 23.37
N PHE A 603 -11.63 -8.49 22.18
CA PHE A 603 -11.21 -7.88 20.92
C PHE A 603 -12.35 -7.72 19.90
N VAL A 604 -12.10 -6.90 18.89
CA VAL A 604 -12.93 -6.73 17.70
C VAL A 604 -12.09 -7.08 16.47
N SER A 605 -12.61 -7.95 15.61
CA SER A 605 -11.91 -8.39 14.39
C SER A 605 -12.06 -7.38 13.25
N ILE A 606 -11.13 -7.44 12.28
CA ILE A 606 -11.13 -6.58 11.08
C ILE A 606 -12.48 -6.53 10.36
N GLY A 607 -13.18 -7.65 10.18
CA GLY A 607 -14.47 -7.68 9.49
C GLY A 607 -15.55 -6.82 10.18
N THR A 608 -15.39 -6.56 11.47
CA THR A 608 -16.37 -5.80 12.26
C THR A 608 -16.02 -4.31 12.32
N TYR A 609 -14.74 -3.94 12.47
CA TYR A 609 -14.35 -2.53 12.57
C TYR A 609 -14.07 -1.86 11.21
N LEU A 610 -13.61 -2.61 10.19
CA LEU A 610 -13.22 -2.06 8.88
C LEU A 610 -14.33 -1.23 8.18
N PRO A 611 -15.63 -1.61 8.24
CA PRO A 611 -16.71 -0.81 7.66
C PRO A 611 -16.73 0.65 8.15
N SER A 612 -16.32 0.92 9.39
CA SER A 612 -16.28 2.28 9.95
C SER A 612 -15.35 3.21 9.15
N ALA A 613 -14.09 2.84 8.96
CA ALA A 613 -13.13 3.62 8.17
C ALA A 613 -13.46 3.61 6.67
N MET A 614 -14.00 2.50 6.14
CA MET A 614 -14.47 2.45 4.76
C MET A 614 -15.58 3.46 4.50
N LEU A 615 -16.58 3.57 5.39
CA LEU A 615 -17.67 4.53 5.24
C LEU A 615 -17.16 5.98 5.30
N VAL A 616 -16.22 6.27 6.21
CA VAL A 616 -15.54 7.55 6.23
C VAL A 616 -14.78 7.76 4.92
N ALA A 617 -13.97 6.84 4.40
CA ALA A 617 -13.24 7.05 3.14
C ALA A 617 -14.15 7.17 1.91
N VAL A 618 -15.21 6.37 1.82
CA VAL A 618 -16.16 6.32 0.70
C VAL A 618 -16.95 7.63 0.57
N ASN A 619 -17.12 8.40 1.66
CA ASN A 619 -17.75 9.73 1.60
C ASN A 619 -17.13 10.61 0.51
N PHE A 620 -15.79 10.56 0.38
CA PHE A 620 -15.03 11.35 -0.58
C PHE A 620 -15.26 10.88 -2.01
N THR A 621 -15.29 9.56 -2.23
CA THR A 621 -15.55 8.96 -3.55
C THR A 621 -16.97 9.24 -4.02
N ILE A 622 -17.97 9.13 -3.14
CA ILE A 622 -19.37 9.48 -3.45
C ILE A 622 -19.46 10.95 -3.89
N MET A 623 -18.84 11.86 -3.12
CA MET A 623 -18.83 13.28 -3.47
C MET A 623 -18.07 13.54 -4.77
N ALA A 624 -16.93 12.88 -5.00
CA ALA A 624 -16.16 13.01 -6.23
C ALA A 624 -16.97 12.60 -7.47
N ILE A 625 -17.66 11.46 -7.40
CA ILE A 625 -18.56 10.99 -8.48
C ILE A 625 -19.70 11.98 -8.69
N PHE A 626 -20.30 12.50 -7.62
CA PHE A 626 -21.34 13.51 -7.72
C PHE A 626 -20.85 14.78 -8.41
N LEU A 627 -19.70 15.31 -8.01
CA LEU A 627 -19.10 16.51 -8.62
C LEU A 627 -18.70 16.26 -10.08
N TRP A 628 -18.24 15.06 -10.41
CA TRP A 628 -17.96 14.64 -11.79
C TRP A 628 -19.22 14.59 -12.66
N ILE A 629 -20.35 14.13 -12.12
CA ILE A 629 -21.63 14.15 -12.82
C ILE A 629 -22.10 15.60 -12.99
N LYS A 630 -22.09 16.39 -11.90
CA LYS A 630 -22.51 17.80 -11.88
C LYS A 630 -21.71 18.66 -12.87
N SER A 631 -20.43 18.38 -13.08
CA SER A 631 -19.60 19.12 -14.03
C SER A 631 -20.00 18.91 -15.50
N GLY A 632 -20.71 17.81 -15.81
CA GLY A 632 -21.19 17.50 -17.17
C GLY A 632 -22.63 17.96 -17.45
N SER A 633 -23.37 18.44 -16.44
CA SER A 633 -24.75 18.87 -16.59
C SER A 633 -24.83 20.28 -17.22
N PRO A 634 -25.73 20.52 -18.19
CA PRO A 634 -25.95 21.84 -18.77
C PRO A 634 -26.53 22.81 -17.71
N LYS A 635 -26.05 24.06 -17.70
CA LYS A 635 -26.58 25.10 -16.80
C LYS A 635 -28.00 25.45 -17.25
N GLY A 636 -29.01 25.12 -16.45
CA GLY A 636 -30.31 25.78 -16.55
C GLY A 636 -30.14 27.27 -16.30
N LEU A 637 -30.66 28.10 -17.22
CA LEU A 637 -30.66 29.56 -17.07
C LEU A 637 -31.18 29.93 -15.67
N THR A 638 -30.35 30.69 -14.95
CA THR A 638 -30.74 31.37 -13.72
C THR A 638 -32.05 32.13 -13.94
N LYS A 639 -33.05 31.85 -13.09
CA LYS A 639 -34.29 32.62 -12.98
C LYS A 639 -33.94 34.11 -12.84
N GLY A 640 -34.11 34.86 -13.91
CA GLY A 640 -33.70 36.26 -13.98
C GLY A 640 -33.92 36.87 -15.36
N SER A 641 -35.11 36.69 -15.93
CA SER A 641 -35.80 37.65 -16.81
C SER A 641 -37.01 36.97 -17.42
N SER A 642 -38.17 37.52 -17.12
CA SER A 642 -39.42 37.20 -17.77
C SER A 642 -39.35 37.71 -19.22
N ALA A 643 -38.92 36.89 -20.17
CA ALA A 643 -39.10 37.16 -21.59
C ALA A 643 -40.05 36.11 -22.17
N LYS A 644 -41.23 36.58 -22.57
CA LYS A 644 -42.30 35.80 -23.20
C LYS A 644 -41.84 35.20 -24.53
N GLY A 645 -42.21 33.94 -24.78
CA GLY A 645 -42.44 33.41 -26.12
C GLY A 645 -41.22 32.86 -26.86
N GLY A 646 -40.79 31.63 -26.52
CA GLY A 646 -39.95 30.80 -27.39
C GLY A 646 -40.38 29.34 -27.25
N LYS A 647 -40.80 28.70 -28.35
CA LYS A 647 -41.16 27.28 -28.39
C LYS A 647 -39.94 26.45 -27.97
N LYS A 648 -40.05 25.68 -26.88
CA LYS A 648 -39.03 24.68 -26.50
C LYS A 648 -39.04 23.56 -27.55
N GLN A 649 -37.92 23.37 -28.26
CA GLN A 649 -37.74 22.22 -29.14
C GLN A 649 -37.65 20.92 -28.32
N LEU A 650 -38.49 19.95 -28.68
CA LEU A 650 -38.57 18.63 -28.04
C LEU A 650 -37.86 17.63 -28.94
N ALA A 651 -36.85 16.94 -28.40
CA ALA A 651 -36.18 15.84 -29.08
C ALA A 651 -36.88 14.53 -28.76
N SER A 652 -37.13 13.70 -29.79
CA SER A 652 -37.71 12.37 -29.62
C SER A 652 -36.60 11.34 -29.39
N VAL A 653 -36.54 10.74 -28.19
CA VAL A 653 -35.68 9.59 -27.94
C VAL A 653 -36.49 8.34 -28.30
N LYS A 654 -36.00 7.56 -29.28
CA LYS A 654 -36.60 6.27 -29.66
C LYS A 654 -35.77 5.14 -29.05
N GLU A 655 -36.36 4.43 -28.10
CA GLU A 655 -35.96 3.07 -27.74
C GLU A 655 -37.11 2.13 -28.11
N VAL A 656 -36.78 0.87 -28.40
CA VAL A 656 -37.72 -0.16 -28.90
C VAL A 656 -38.91 -0.25 -27.92
N ASN A 657 -40.07 0.28 -28.36
CA ASN A 657 -41.39 0.34 -27.70
C ASN A 657 -41.74 1.49 -26.73
N VAL A 658 -40.93 2.53 -26.52
CA VAL A 658 -41.40 3.75 -25.81
C VAL A 658 -40.87 5.03 -26.47
N LYS A 659 -41.79 5.94 -26.86
CA LYS A 659 -41.46 7.30 -27.30
C LYS A 659 -41.59 8.26 -26.12
N ALA A 660 -40.46 8.74 -25.59
CA ALA A 660 -40.43 9.85 -24.63
C ALA A 660 -39.98 11.14 -25.33
N LEU A 661 -40.77 12.20 -25.19
CA LEU A 661 -40.43 13.54 -25.66
C LEU A 661 -39.67 14.26 -24.53
N VAL A 662 -38.38 14.50 -24.75
CA VAL A 662 -37.49 15.14 -23.75
C VAL A 662 -36.95 16.45 -24.33
N PRO A 663 -36.97 17.58 -23.60
CA PRO A 663 -36.33 18.83 -24.03
C PRO A 663 -34.89 18.61 -24.52
N GLU A 664 -34.52 19.22 -25.65
CA GLU A 664 -33.20 19.08 -26.31
C GLU A 664 -32.02 19.50 -25.40
N GLU A 665 -32.29 20.37 -24.42
CA GLU A 665 -31.38 20.78 -23.33
C GLU A 665 -30.92 19.62 -22.41
N ILE A 666 -31.64 18.48 -22.39
CA ILE A 666 -31.29 17.31 -21.56
C ILE A 666 -30.35 16.35 -22.32
N VAL A 667 -30.22 16.51 -23.64
CA VAL A 667 -29.40 15.64 -24.51
C VAL A 667 -27.98 16.19 -24.68
N THR A 668 -27.74 17.49 -24.45
CA THR A 668 -26.43 18.12 -24.64
C THR A 668 -25.54 17.96 -23.39
N VAL A 669 -24.64 16.99 -23.43
CA VAL A 669 -23.59 16.81 -22.40
C VAL A 669 -22.53 17.90 -22.58
N ARG A 670 -22.23 18.64 -21.51
CA ARG A 670 -21.18 19.66 -21.52
C ARG A 670 -19.80 19.00 -21.53
N GLU A 671 -18.95 19.35 -22.50
CA GLU A 671 -17.54 18.92 -22.54
C GLU A 671 -16.78 19.38 -21.28
N ARG A 672 -15.87 18.54 -20.78
CA ARG A 672 -15.09 18.79 -19.56
C ARG A 672 -13.69 19.23 -19.93
N GLU A 673 -13.28 20.40 -19.43
CA GLU A 673 -11.90 20.87 -19.54
C GLU A 673 -11.05 20.22 -18.44
N LEU A 674 -10.25 19.21 -18.81
CA LEU A 674 -9.53 18.37 -17.85
C LEU A 674 -8.11 18.84 -17.51
N PHE A 675 -7.46 19.56 -18.43
CA PHE A 675 -6.03 19.90 -18.32
C PHE A 675 -5.70 20.68 -17.04
N LEU A 676 -6.34 21.84 -16.83
CA LEU A 676 -6.08 22.69 -15.67
C LEU A 676 -6.43 21.97 -14.35
N PRO A 677 -7.61 21.33 -14.20
CA PRO A 677 -7.92 20.58 -12.99
C PRO A 677 -6.91 19.47 -12.65
N LEU A 678 -6.48 18.69 -13.65
CA LEU A 678 -5.49 17.64 -13.45
C LEU A 678 -4.12 18.22 -13.11
N ALA A 679 -3.68 19.27 -13.80
CA ALA A 679 -2.39 19.91 -13.54
C ALA A 679 -2.31 20.49 -12.11
N VAL A 680 -3.37 21.14 -11.64
CA VAL A 680 -3.43 21.69 -10.27
C VAL A 680 -3.35 20.56 -9.23
N VAL A 681 -4.17 19.51 -9.39
CA VAL A 681 -4.21 18.41 -8.41
C VAL A 681 -2.90 17.62 -8.44
N ALA A 682 -2.39 17.24 -9.60
CA ALA A 682 -1.12 16.53 -9.72
C ALA A 682 0.06 17.36 -9.21
N GLY A 683 0.11 18.65 -9.53
CA GLY A 683 1.15 19.57 -9.05
C GLY A 683 1.16 19.69 -7.53
N LEU A 684 -0.01 19.79 -6.89
CA LEU A 684 -0.11 19.84 -5.43
C LEU A 684 0.24 18.51 -4.75
N GLN A 685 -0.10 17.38 -5.36
CA GLN A 685 0.33 16.07 -4.86
C GLN A 685 1.85 15.93 -4.91
N PHE A 686 2.50 16.38 -5.99
CA PHE A 686 3.95 16.40 -6.08
C PHE A 686 4.58 17.38 -5.08
N LEU A 687 3.95 18.52 -4.83
CA LEU A 687 4.41 19.51 -3.85
C LEU A 687 4.45 18.95 -2.42
N GLY A 688 3.60 17.97 -2.09
CA GLY A 688 3.61 17.27 -0.81
C GLY A 688 4.92 16.54 -0.49
N VAL A 689 5.73 16.21 -1.51
CA VAL A 689 7.06 15.62 -1.32
C VAL A 689 8.05 16.60 -0.67
N LEU A 690 7.85 17.92 -0.84
CA LEU A 690 8.74 18.92 -0.25
C LEU A 690 8.72 18.92 1.29
N PRO A 691 7.57 19.08 1.98
CA PRO A 691 7.57 19.02 3.45
C PRO A 691 8.05 17.65 3.96
N LEU A 692 7.73 16.55 3.26
CA LEU A 692 8.26 15.23 3.59
C LEU A 692 9.80 15.21 3.53
N PHE A 693 10.41 15.74 2.46
CA PHE A 693 11.86 15.81 2.34
C PHE A 693 12.47 16.72 3.41
N ILE A 694 11.93 17.93 3.57
CA ILE A 694 12.44 18.95 4.50
C ILE A 694 12.46 18.42 5.93
N PHE A 695 11.36 17.86 6.44
CA PHE A 695 11.29 17.44 7.85
C PHE A 695 12.15 16.21 8.16
N ASN A 696 12.45 15.36 7.18
CA ASN A 696 13.31 14.19 7.39
C ASN A 696 14.81 14.49 7.25
N HIS A 697 15.19 15.55 6.54
CA HIS A 697 16.61 15.88 6.29
C HIS A 697 17.10 17.12 7.07
N THR A 698 16.21 17.80 7.80
CA THR A 698 16.57 18.99 8.59
C THR A 698 17.14 18.57 9.95
N PRO A 699 18.28 19.15 10.38
CA PRO A 699 18.83 18.89 11.71
C PRO A 699 17.90 19.32 12.86
N GLN A 700 17.98 18.66 14.02
CA GLN A 700 17.07 18.86 15.16
C GLN A 700 16.95 20.32 15.60
N ASN A 701 18.05 21.07 15.64
CA ASN A 701 18.06 22.49 16.04
C ASN A 701 17.26 23.40 15.09
N MET A 702 17.11 22.99 13.83
CA MET A 702 16.39 23.71 12.79
C MET A 702 14.95 23.22 12.59
N LEU A 703 14.59 22.03 13.09
CA LEU A 703 13.26 21.44 12.91
C LEU A 703 12.13 22.35 13.41
N GLN A 704 12.24 22.87 14.63
CA GLN A 704 11.21 23.73 15.20
C GLN A 704 11.08 25.07 14.44
N PRO A 705 12.15 25.83 14.16
CA PRO A 705 12.07 27.02 13.30
C PRO A 705 11.48 26.75 11.92
N VAL A 706 11.91 25.68 11.25
CA VAL A 706 11.42 25.29 9.91
C VAL A 706 9.93 24.90 9.97
N PHE A 707 9.50 24.24 11.04
CA PHE A 707 8.10 23.91 11.24
C PHE A 707 7.24 25.15 11.46
N ILE A 708 7.68 26.09 12.29
CA ILE A 708 6.98 27.38 12.49
C ILE A 708 6.90 28.15 11.16
N PHE A 709 8.00 28.19 10.39
CA PHE A 709 7.99 28.77 9.05
C PHE A 709 6.97 28.07 8.14
N THR A 710 6.90 26.74 8.18
CA THR A 710 5.93 25.94 7.40
C THR A 710 4.49 26.21 7.84
N VAL A 711 4.23 26.42 9.12
CA VAL A 711 2.90 26.83 9.64
C VAL A 711 2.50 28.19 9.06
N ILE A 712 3.41 29.17 9.09
CA ILE A 712 3.18 30.50 8.52
C ILE A 712 2.97 30.39 7.00
N LEU A 713 3.80 29.60 6.32
CA LEU A 713 3.68 29.34 4.88
C LEU A 713 2.34 28.68 4.56
N ASN A 714 1.87 27.70 5.34
CA ASN A 714 0.57 27.06 5.15
C ASN A 714 -0.60 28.04 5.31
N CYS A 715 -0.44 29.11 6.10
CA CYS A 715 -1.45 30.15 6.22
C CYS A 715 -1.48 31.08 4.99
N ILE A 716 -0.35 31.28 4.30
CA ILE A 716 -0.22 32.25 3.19
C ILE A 716 -0.34 31.57 1.81
N LEU A 717 0.27 30.39 1.65
CA LEU A 717 0.42 29.67 0.38
C LEU A 717 -0.91 29.40 -0.33
N PRO A 718 -1.99 28.93 0.33
CA PRO A 718 -3.26 28.72 -0.37
C PRO A 718 -3.87 30.00 -0.94
N PHE A 719 -3.67 31.15 -0.30
CA PHE A 719 -4.11 32.45 -0.83
C PHE A 719 -3.30 32.84 -2.06
N LEU A 720 -1.98 32.70 -2.01
CA LEU A 720 -1.11 32.98 -3.16
C LEU A 720 -1.46 32.07 -4.35
N LEU A 721 -1.60 30.78 -4.12
CA LEU A 721 -1.96 29.81 -5.16
C LEU A 721 -3.35 30.09 -5.74
N SER A 722 -4.33 30.41 -4.89
CA SER A 722 -5.68 30.78 -5.37
C SER A 722 -5.65 32.07 -6.20
N ASN A 723 -4.92 33.10 -5.76
CA ASN A 723 -4.80 34.36 -6.48
C ASN A 723 -4.06 34.19 -7.82
N SER A 724 -2.96 33.43 -7.86
CA SER A 724 -2.25 33.09 -9.09
C SER A 724 -3.16 32.31 -10.06
N LEU A 725 -3.93 31.35 -9.55
CA LEU A 725 -4.87 30.59 -10.36
C LEU A 725 -5.93 31.52 -11.00
N ILE A 726 -6.47 32.47 -10.23
CA ILE A 726 -7.42 33.48 -10.70
C ILE A 726 -6.80 34.39 -11.76
N HIS A 727 -5.58 34.90 -11.52
CA HIS A 727 -4.95 35.88 -12.39
C HIS A 727 -4.49 35.27 -13.73
N TYR A 728 -3.85 34.09 -13.72
CA TYR A 728 -3.24 33.53 -14.93
C TYR A 728 -4.20 32.65 -15.74
N PHE A 729 -5.12 31.95 -15.09
CA PHE A 729 -5.98 30.96 -15.75
C PHE A 729 -7.47 31.32 -15.73
N ALA A 730 -7.89 32.25 -14.86
CA ALA A 730 -9.29 32.69 -14.70
C ALA A 730 -10.31 31.53 -14.72
N PRO A 731 -10.24 30.58 -13.75
CA PRO A 731 -10.89 29.29 -13.89
C PRO A 731 -12.41 29.38 -13.89
N THR A 732 -13.03 28.48 -14.64
CA THR A 732 -14.49 28.36 -14.67
C THR A 732 -15.04 27.63 -13.45
N ALA A 733 -16.34 27.77 -13.19
CA ALA A 733 -17.02 27.01 -12.14
C ALA A 733 -16.93 25.48 -12.37
N GLN A 734 -16.87 25.05 -13.63
CA GLN A 734 -16.68 23.65 -14.01
C GLN A 734 -15.29 23.17 -13.63
N GLN A 735 -14.24 23.96 -13.91
CA GLN A 735 -12.87 23.62 -13.55
C GLN A 735 -12.67 23.52 -12.03
N TYR A 736 -13.21 24.45 -11.23
CA TYR A 736 -13.17 24.33 -9.76
C TYR A 736 -13.92 23.08 -9.25
N THR A 737 -15.05 22.73 -9.88
CA THR A 737 -15.79 21.50 -9.54
C THR A 737 -14.95 20.25 -9.85
N LEU A 738 -14.22 20.24 -10.97
CA LEU A 738 -13.34 19.15 -11.37
C LEU A 738 -12.08 19.05 -10.49
N ILE A 739 -11.47 20.17 -10.10
CA ILE A 739 -10.34 20.21 -9.14
C ILE A 739 -10.76 19.52 -7.84
N LYS A 740 -11.93 19.90 -7.30
CA LYS A 740 -12.48 19.27 -6.10
C LYS A 740 -12.76 17.78 -6.31
N ALA A 741 -13.39 17.42 -7.44
CA ALA A 741 -13.71 16.03 -7.75
C ALA A 741 -12.46 15.15 -7.76
N PHE A 742 -11.39 15.58 -8.44
CA PHE A 742 -10.15 14.81 -8.53
C PHE A 742 -9.40 14.75 -7.19
N SER A 743 -9.36 15.83 -6.42
CA SER A 743 -8.75 15.83 -5.09
C SER A 743 -9.47 14.86 -4.14
N LEU A 744 -10.81 14.90 -4.09
CA LEU A 744 -11.59 13.99 -3.25
C LEU A 744 -11.51 12.54 -3.74
N LEU A 745 -11.43 12.30 -5.05
CA LEU A 745 -11.25 10.95 -5.60
C LEU A 745 -9.94 10.33 -5.16
N LEU A 746 -8.83 11.09 -5.28
CA LEU A 746 -7.52 10.64 -4.82
C LEU A 746 -7.52 10.39 -3.31
N LEU A 747 -8.05 11.33 -2.51
CA LEU A 747 -8.16 11.20 -1.07
C LEU A 747 -8.96 9.95 -0.67
N GLY A 748 -10.15 9.75 -1.25
CA GLY A 748 -10.99 8.59 -0.98
C GLY A 748 -10.32 7.27 -1.37
N MET A 749 -9.63 7.22 -2.50
CA MET A 749 -8.88 6.05 -2.96
C MET A 749 -7.70 5.72 -2.03
N PHE A 750 -6.89 6.72 -1.66
CA PHE A 750 -5.76 6.52 -0.74
C PHE A 750 -6.24 6.06 0.64
N LEU A 751 -7.27 6.69 1.20
CA LEU A 751 -7.79 6.32 2.52
C LEU A 751 -8.48 4.95 2.51
N SER A 752 -9.15 4.58 1.41
CA SER A 752 -9.73 3.23 1.27
C SER A 752 -8.64 2.17 1.18
N ALA A 753 -7.56 2.42 0.43
CA ALA A 753 -6.43 1.50 0.39
C ALA A 753 -5.74 1.42 1.76
N LEU A 754 -5.46 2.58 2.38
CA LEU A 754 -4.77 2.68 3.66
C LEU A 754 -5.55 2.02 4.79
N ALA A 755 -6.87 2.12 4.84
CA ALA A 755 -7.66 1.52 5.90
C ALA A 755 -7.57 -0.02 5.97
N THR A 756 -7.11 -0.68 4.89
CA THR A 756 -6.82 -2.13 4.92
C THR A 756 -5.43 -2.46 5.48
N LEU A 757 -4.53 -1.47 5.54
CA LEU A 757 -3.16 -1.60 6.06
C LEU A 757 -3.02 -1.00 7.47
N ASN A 758 -3.53 0.21 7.65
CA ASN A 758 -3.58 0.96 8.91
C ASN A 758 -4.96 1.64 9.04
N PHE A 759 -5.89 0.91 9.63
CA PHE A 759 -7.25 1.36 9.90
C PHE A 759 -7.27 2.69 10.66
N SER A 760 -6.48 2.79 11.72
CA SER A 760 -6.51 3.90 12.66
C SER A 760 -6.04 5.21 12.01
N LEU A 761 -4.94 5.17 11.24
CA LEU A 761 -4.45 6.32 10.50
C LEU A 761 -5.46 6.76 9.43
N ALA A 762 -6.03 5.82 8.68
CA ALA A 762 -7.03 6.12 7.66
C ALA A 762 -8.31 6.73 8.24
N PHE A 763 -8.79 6.21 9.38
CA PHE A 763 -9.96 6.73 10.07
C PHE A 763 -9.72 8.16 10.59
N LEU A 764 -8.60 8.40 11.28
CA LEU A 764 -8.27 9.71 11.84
C LEU A 764 -8.08 10.76 10.73
N VAL A 765 -7.26 10.46 9.72
CA VAL A 765 -7.04 11.38 8.58
C VAL A 765 -8.34 11.60 7.79
N GLY A 766 -9.14 10.55 7.61
CA GLY A 766 -10.44 10.64 6.96
C GLY A 766 -11.41 11.55 7.72
N LEU A 767 -11.43 11.49 9.05
CA LEU A 767 -12.27 12.36 9.87
C LEU A 767 -11.80 13.82 9.81
N PHE A 768 -10.49 14.07 9.94
CA PHE A 768 -9.94 15.43 9.81
C PHE A 768 -10.14 16.02 8.41
N SER A 769 -10.15 15.17 7.38
CA SER A 769 -10.36 15.59 5.99
C SER A 769 -11.85 15.69 5.60
N ALA A 770 -12.78 15.17 6.41
CA ALA A 770 -14.21 15.11 6.09
C ALA A 770 -14.83 16.48 5.73
N PRO A 771 -14.47 17.62 6.36
CA PRO A 771 -15.00 18.92 5.97
C PRO A 771 -14.66 19.34 4.54
N LEU A 772 -13.56 18.84 3.96
CA LEU A 772 -13.17 19.13 2.57
C LEU A 772 -14.26 18.74 1.56
N THR A 773 -15.05 17.73 1.89
CA THR A 773 -16.20 17.27 1.12
C THR A 773 -17.25 18.35 0.87
N TYR A 774 -17.39 19.34 1.76
CA TYR A 774 -18.48 20.33 1.72
C TYR A 774 -18.03 21.74 1.30
N ILE A 775 -16.74 21.96 1.04
CA ILE A 775 -16.22 23.28 0.66
C ILE A 775 -16.64 23.67 -0.76
N GLN A 776 -16.94 24.95 -0.99
CA GLN A 776 -17.18 25.50 -2.32
C GLN A 776 -16.64 26.94 -2.43
N PRO A 777 -16.40 27.45 -3.64
CA PRO A 777 -16.03 28.85 -3.85
C PRO A 777 -17.13 29.80 -3.37
N LEU A 778 -16.76 30.80 -2.56
CA LEU A 778 -17.68 31.77 -1.94
C LEU A 778 -17.31 33.24 -2.30
N PRO A 779 -17.29 33.63 -3.58
CA PRO A 779 -16.83 34.97 -4.01
C PRO A 779 -17.68 36.13 -3.47
N LYS A 780 -18.95 35.88 -3.11
CA LYS A 780 -19.88 36.88 -2.59
C LYS A 780 -19.89 36.98 -1.06
N HIS A 781 -19.25 36.04 -0.36
CA HIS A 781 -19.29 35.94 1.11
C HIS A 781 -17.88 35.75 1.69
N PRO A 782 -17.00 36.76 1.57
CA PRO A 782 -15.60 36.65 1.97
C PRO A 782 -15.43 36.42 3.48
N ILE A 783 -16.30 36.97 4.32
CA ILE A 783 -16.26 36.76 5.79
C ILE A 783 -16.52 35.29 6.13
N ILE A 784 -17.52 34.66 5.49
CA ILE A 784 -17.84 33.24 5.70
C ILE A 784 -16.70 32.37 5.19
N ALA A 785 -16.13 32.71 4.02
CA ALA A 785 -14.94 32.03 3.52
C ALA A 785 -13.77 32.11 4.52
N PHE A 786 -13.53 33.26 5.14
CA PHE A 786 -12.47 33.40 6.14
C PHE A 786 -12.73 32.57 7.40
N ILE A 787 -13.96 32.55 7.91
CA ILE A 787 -14.34 31.72 9.07
C ILE A 787 -14.12 30.23 8.76
N LEU A 788 -14.57 29.75 7.59
CA LEU A 788 -14.37 28.37 7.17
C LEU A 788 -12.89 28.04 6.97
N ALA A 789 -12.08 28.98 6.48
CA ALA A 789 -10.63 28.82 6.39
C ALA A 789 -10.00 28.62 7.76
N ILE A 790 -10.40 29.40 8.77
CA ILE A 790 -9.91 29.20 10.15
C ILE A 790 -10.26 27.79 10.65
N LEU A 791 -11.51 27.37 10.47
CA LEU A 791 -11.95 26.02 10.89
C LEU A 791 -11.18 24.91 10.18
N LEU A 792 -10.88 25.07 8.89
CA LEU A 792 -10.06 24.12 8.14
C LEU A 792 -8.60 24.15 8.60
N THR A 793 -8.05 25.31 8.95
CA THR A 793 -6.70 25.43 9.50
C THR A 793 -6.60 24.73 10.85
N LEU A 794 -7.64 24.71 11.68
CA LEU A 794 -7.65 23.90 12.91
C LEU A 794 -7.50 22.40 12.64
N LEU A 795 -7.94 21.94 11.46
CA LEU A 795 -7.83 20.55 10.99
C LEU A 795 -6.68 20.36 10.00
N ALA A 796 -5.76 21.33 9.88
CA ALA A 796 -4.58 21.17 9.06
C ALA A 796 -3.59 20.22 9.74
N PRO A 797 -2.79 19.45 8.98
CA PRO A 797 -1.82 18.53 9.55
C PRO A 797 -0.84 19.20 10.52
N THR A 798 -0.37 20.41 10.19
CA THR A 798 0.52 21.18 11.07
C THR A 798 -0.14 21.57 12.40
N THR A 799 -1.43 21.90 12.39
CA THR A 799 -2.16 22.28 13.61
C THR A 799 -2.43 21.08 14.49
N ILE A 800 -2.72 19.92 13.90
CA ILE A 800 -2.89 18.67 14.64
C ILE A 800 -1.56 18.22 15.29
N VAL A 801 -0.43 18.39 14.60
CA VAL A 801 0.90 18.17 15.21
C VAL A 801 1.15 19.12 16.38
N LEU A 802 0.81 20.41 16.26
CA LEU A 802 0.90 21.38 17.36
C LEU A 802 0.02 21.00 18.55
N ALA A 803 -1.24 20.65 18.30
CA ALA A 803 -2.19 20.27 19.33
C ALA A 803 -1.76 18.98 20.05
N GLY A 804 -1.25 17.99 19.31
CA GLY A 804 -0.69 16.77 19.88
C GLY A 804 0.53 17.04 20.74
N SER A 805 1.51 17.79 20.22
CA SER A 805 2.71 18.22 20.96
C SER A 805 2.34 18.91 22.28
N TRP A 806 1.35 19.80 22.26
CA TRP A 806 0.85 20.45 23.47
C TRP A 806 0.16 19.47 24.44
N HIS A 807 -0.69 18.56 23.94
CA HIS A 807 -1.42 17.60 24.78
C HIS A 807 -0.50 16.62 25.52
N TRP A 808 0.58 16.17 24.87
CA TRP A 808 1.56 15.25 25.47
C TRP A 808 2.73 15.95 26.17
N GLY A 809 2.76 17.28 26.20
CA GLY A 809 3.84 18.04 26.85
C GLY A 809 5.21 17.87 26.18
N SER A 810 5.26 17.41 24.93
CA SER A 810 6.49 17.20 24.16
C SER A 810 6.79 18.43 23.30
N SER A 811 8.07 18.76 23.09
CA SER A 811 8.42 19.84 22.17
C SER A 811 8.16 19.46 20.70
N ILE A 812 7.80 20.43 19.86
CA ILE A 812 7.58 20.20 18.42
C ILE A 812 8.83 19.63 17.77
N GLY A 813 10.01 20.16 18.14
CA GLY A 813 11.29 19.66 17.63
C GLY A 813 11.52 18.19 17.96
N GLN A 814 11.15 17.75 19.16
CA GLN A 814 11.23 16.34 19.55
C GLN A 814 10.25 15.46 18.77
N VAL A 815 8.98 15.88 18.61
CA VAL A 815 8.00 15.13 17.81
C VAL A 815 8.46 14.96 16.36
N LEU A 816 9.01 16.00 15.75
CA LEU A 816 9.54 15.94 14.38
C LEU A 816 10.83 15.13 14.29
N LYS A 817 11.70 15.18 15.30
CA LYS A 817 12.89 14.35 15.41
C LYS A 817 12.50 12.87 15.47
N GLU A 818 11.57 12.49 16.33
CA GLU A 818 11.05 11.12 16.41
C GLU A 818 10.40 10.68 15.11
N ALA A 819 9.69 11.58 14.44
CA ALA A 819 9.13 11.28 13.13
C ALA A 819 10.24 10.98 12.11
N ALA A 820 11.27 11.83 12.03
CA ALA A 820 12.42 11.66 11.13
C ALA A 820 13.19 10.37 11.44
N PHE A 821 13.44 10.10 12.72
CA PHE A 821 14.03 8.85 13.18
C PHE A 821 13.19 7.65 12.73
N GLY A 822 11.87 7.70 12.93
CA GLY A 822 10.97 6.64 12.48
C GLY A 822 10.95 6.45 10.96
N TRP A 823 11.16 7.50 10.18
CA TRP A 823 11.29 7.42 8.72
C TRP A 823 12.61 6.74 8.32
N ASP A 824 13.73 7.18 8.88
CA ASP A 824 15.07 6.72 8.50
C ASP A 824 15.40 5.32 9.04
N VAL A 825 14.89 4.97 10.23
CA VAL A 825 15.24 3.73 10.95
C VAL A 825 14.13 2.68 10.85
N TRP A 826 12.88 3.04 11.16
CA TRP A 826 11.79 2.07 11.21
C TRP A 826 11.03 1.91 9.88
N GLY A 827 11.22 2.79 8.91
CA GLY A 827 10.40 2.82 7.69
C GLY A 827 8.93 3.21 7.98
N MET A 828 8.73 4.21 8.85
CA MET A 828 7.41 4.72 9.24
C MET A 828 6.74 5.50 8.09
N ASN A 829 5.57 5.05 7.63
CA ASN A 829 4.82 5.62 6.51
C ASN A 829 3.84 6.74 6.91
N THR A 830 3.65 7.00 8.19
CA THR A 830 2.70 8.02 8.70
C THR A 830 2.95 9.39 8.07
N GLN A 831 4.23 9.77 7.92
CA GLN A 831 4.60 11.04 7.30
C GLN A 831 4.21 11.14 5.82
N VAL A 832 4.26 10.04 5.07
CA VAL A 832 3.84 9.99 3.67
C VAL A 832 2.35 10.28 3.56
N VAL A 833 1.54 9.71 4.45
CA VAL A 833 0.10 9.95 4.47
C VAL A 833 -0.19 11.41 4.86
N VAL A 834 0.50 11.93 5.87
CA VAL A 834 0.33 13.31 6.34
C VAL A 834 0.67 14.32 5.24
N TRP A 835 1.83 14.19 4.60
CA TRP A 835 2.36 15.21 3.68
C TRP A 835 1.99 14.98 2.21
N CYS A 836 1.82 13.73 1.78
CA CYS A 836 1.53 13.40 0.38
C CYS A 836 0.06 13.00 0.13
N VAL A 837 -0.79 12.90 1.16
CA VAL A 837 -2.23 12.60 1.00
C VAL A 837 -3.10 13.66 1.64
N TRP A 838 -2.92 13.92 2.94
CA TRP A 838 -3.78 14.83 3.69
C TRP A 838 -3.48 16.31 3.40
N TRP A 839 -2.20 16.72 3.49
CA TRP A 839 -1.80 18.10 3.25
C TRP A 839 -2.18 18.62 1.84
N PRO A 840 -1.95 17.89 0.73
CA PRO A 840 -2.34 18.35 -0.61
C PRO A 840 -3.86 18.51 -0.76
N ALA A 841 -4.64 17.58 -0.20
CA ALA A 841 -6.10 17.68 -0.20
C ALA A 841 -6.59 18.90 0.59
N TRP A 842 -5.96 19.19 1.72
CA TRP A 842 -6.23 20.38 2.52
C TRP A 842 -5.91 21.68 1.75
N VAL A 843 -4.75 21.75 1.09
CA VAL A 843 -4.37 22.91 0.26
C VAL A 843 -5.38 23.13 -0.88
N VAL A 844 -5.81 22.07 -1.57
CA VAL A 844 -6.87 22.16 -2.59
C VAL A 844 -8.16 22.73 -1.98
N GLY A 845 -8.58 22.24 -0.81
CA GLY A 845 -9.75 22.75 -0.10
C GLY A 845 -9.68 24.25 0.17
N MET A 846 -8.52 24.73 0.62
CA MET A 846 -8.27 26.16 0.87
C MET A 846 -8.27 26.98 -0.42
N ILE A 847 -7.66 26.49 -1.51
CA ILE A 847 -7.68 27.15 -2.83
C ILE A 847 -9.11 27.31 -3.34
N LEU A 848 -9.94 26.27 -3.17
CA LEU A 848 -11.35 26.27 -3.59
C LEU A 848 -12.17 27.32 -2.84
N LEU A 849 -11.94 27.46 -1.53
CA LEU A 849 -12.68 28.40 -0.68
C LEU A 849 -12.48 29.86 -1.12
N PHE A 850 -11.25 30.23 -1.49
CA PHE A 850 -10.88 31.56 -1.99
C PHE A 850 -11.06 31.74 -3.50
N GLY A 851 -11.46 30.68 -4.21
CA GLY A 851 -11.63 30.72 -5.66
C GLY A 851 -12.70 31.72 -6.12
N LYS A 852 -12.46 32.33 -7.28
CA LYS A 852 -13.41 33.25 -7.93
C LYS A 852 -13.76 32.71 -9.32
N PRO A 853 -14.82 31.90 -9.47
CA PRO A 853 -15.22 31.35 -10.75
C PRO A 853 -15.54 32.44 -11.77
N ARG A 854 -14.95 32.38 -12.96
CA ARG A 854 -15.28 33.27 -14.07
C ARG A 854 -16.74 33.07 -14.50
N VAL A 855 -17.46 34.17 -14.75
CA VAL A 855 -18.81 34.13 -15.32
C VAL A 855 -18.70 33.69 -16.78
N GLU A 856 -19.33 32.57 -17.12
CA GLU A 856 -19.43 32.11 -18.50
C GLU A 856 -20.58 32.84 -19.19
N GLY A 857 -20.27 33.79 -20.07
CA GLY A 857 -21.26 34.52 -20.86
C GLY A 857 -20.64 35.07 -22.15
N VAL A 858 -21.14 34.56 -23.28
CA VAL A 858 -20.96 34.96 -24.69
C VAL A 858 -19.51 35.16 -25.15
N LYS A 859 -19.09 34.43 -26.19
CA LYS A 859 -17.91 34.78 -27.00
C LYS A 859 -18.07 36.23 -27.46
N GLY A 860 -17.50 37.18 -26.72
CA GLY A 860 -17.26 38.52 -27.22
C GLY A 860 -16.23 38.38 -28.32
N ASN A 861 -16.63 38.70 -29.54
CA ASN A 861 -15.73 38.97 -30.65
C ASN A 861 -14.64 39.93 -30.16
N VAL A 862 -13.43 39.42 -29.95
CA VAL A 862 -12.23 40.26 -29.96
C VAL A 862 -11.79 40.32 -31.41
N ASN A 863 -12.53 41.09 -32.20
CA ASN A 863 -12.06 41.62 -33.48
C ASN A 863 -11.87 43.13 -33.29
N ALA A 864 -10.61 43.55 -33.40
CA ALA A 864 -10.10 44.84 -33.86
C ALA A 864 -10.84 46.14 -33.48
N VAL A 865 -10.19 46.96 -32.64
CA VAL A 865 -9.97 48.43 -32.75
C VAL A 865 -8.73 48.69 -31.87
N GLY A 866 -7.60 49.27 -32.25
CA GLY A 866 -7.24 50.26 -33.27
C GLY A 866 -6.39 51.32 -32.56
N GLY A 867 -5.11 51.48 -32.94
CA GLY A 867 -4.17 52.46 -32.36
C GLY A 867 -2.86 51.85 -31.93
#